data_AF-A0A9R1RVB7-F1
#
_entry.id   AF-A0A9R1RVB7-F1
#
_cell.length_a   1.000
_cell.length_b   1.000
_cell.length_c   1.000
_cell.angle_alpha   90.00
_cell.angle_beta   90.00
_cell.angle_gamma   90.00
#
_symmetry.space_group_name_H-M   'P 1'
#
loop_
_entity.id
_entity.type
_entity.pdbx_description
1 polymer ?
#
loop_
_entity_poly.entity_id
_entity_poly.type
_entity_poly.pdbx_seq_one_letter_code
_entity_poly.pdbx_strand_id
1 'polypeptide(L)'
;MRNLFIASLCVEDASSPAPRMSGFSTATICALLLIFFHLPAPAVSLSFNYSTLSSADQNDIKIEGDASFSVGWIDISANRFGNIDYSNGRASYNARPMLLWDKATGKVASFTTRFSFAISGDINSKGQGMAFFLAAYPSSLPARCIDYNLALTNQSADAVATGDSRFVAVEFDTYNNTVVSDPRETYDHIGIDVNSLRSVSTLTLPSFELTDNLTAMVEYDNVSSILAVTVWVGDDRSGQARDRNYSLSSKVDLKSALPEQVSVGFSASTSNAIELHQLRSWSFSSSLEPPPQSPPPVATSSPSRPGPGVIAGAAAGATLFLVLLFAATAALVVRRRRRRRKIMETEEYYTDSEGEGDPMTEIEMGTGPRRFPYQELVEATRNFAAEEKLGQGGFGAVYRGYLREPPGLAVAIKRFSKHESSLQGKREYKSEIKVISRLRHRNLVQLLGWCHGREELLLVYELMPNRSLDIHLHGKHGTFLTWPMRMKILLELGSALLYLHEEWEQCVLHRDIKPSNVMLDESFRAKLGDFGLARLVDHAAGTQTMTAVSGTPGYLDPQCIVTGRASTESDVYSFGVVLLEVACGRKPMSMIPSDEDQQRKNGGVFRLVEWAWGLYGEGAILEAADERLNGDHDAAEVERVMVVGLWCTHPDTTARPTVREAMATLHNCSQLPVLPSKMPVPTYAPPPLTLGDEVGLSTSLTSSSSSVPPPTSGATTTISSDASTSTASSNKASSSLLKHQYQC
;
A
#
# COMPACT_ATOMS: atom_id res chain seq x y z
N MET A 1 70.10 4.63 -31.45
CA MET A 1 69.91 3.63 -32.53
C MET A 1 68.84 4.17 -33.46
N ARG A 2 69.28 4.68 -34.62
CA ARG A 2 68.91 4.22 -35.98
C ARG A 2 67.43 4.51 -36.30
N ASN A 3 67.17 5.55 -37.11
CA ASN A 3 67.11 5.50 -38.59
C ASN A 3 65.79 4.84 -39.04
N LEU A 4 65.04 5.28 -40.04
CA LEU A 4 65.37 5.89 -41.33
C LEU A 4 63.99 6.32 -41.93
N PHE A 5 63.85 7.48 -42.61
CA PHE A 5 63.56 7.63 -44.08
C PHE A 5 62.20 7.03 -44.55
N ILE A 6 61.43 7.50 -45.55
CA ILE A 6 61.54 8.39 -46.74
C ILE A 6 60.07 8.54 -47.18
N ALA A 7 59.51 9.71 -47.50
CA ALA A 7 59.73 10.60 -48.66
C ALA A 7 58.80 10.33 -49.86
N SER A 8 58.77 11.35 -50.73
CA SER A 8 58.26 11.42 -52.11
C SER A 8 56.76 11.76 -52.26
N LEU A 9 56.32 12.73 -53.09
CA LEU A 9 56.87 13.36 -54.32
C LEU A 9 56.17 14.73 -54.52
N CYS A 10 56.92 15.83 -54.75
CA CYS A 10 57.18 16.52 -56.03
C CYS A 10 56.16 17.64 -56.41
N VAL A 11 56.59 18.92 -56.44
CA VAL A 11 57.12 19.73 -57.60
C VAL A 11 55.94 20.56 -58.17
N GLU A 12 55.96 21.89 -58.36
CA GLU A 12 56.95 22.80 -58.97
C GLU A 12 56.61 24.28 -58.67
N ASP A 13 57.65 25.11 -58.47
CA ASP A 13 57.92 26.51 -58.93
C ASP A 13 56.79 27.53 -59.23
N ALA A 14 56.94 28.86 -59.13
CA ALA A 14 57.99 29.80 -58.71
C ALA A 14 57.41 31.25 -58.79
N SER A 15 58.19 32.22 -58.29
CA SER A 15 58.22 33.69 -58.61
C SER A 15 57.55 34.73 -57.68
N SER A 16 58.33 35.23 -56.69
CA SER A 16 58.88 36.61 -56.49
C SER A 16 58.02 37.88 -56.78
N PRO A 17 58.39 39.11 -56.31
CA PRO A 17 58.53 39.65 -54.94
C PRO A 17 57.79 41.01 -54.68
N ALA A 18 57.70 41.43 -53.41
CA ALA A 18 57.63 42.79 -52.75
C ALA A 18 57.30 44.10 -53.55
N PRO A 19 56.73 45.20 -52.95
CA PRO A 19 56.98 45.66 -51.57
C PRO A 19 55.82 46.33 -50.79
N ARG A 20 56.17 46.66 -49.55
CA ARG A 20 55.39 47.25 -48.46
C ARG A 20 54.99 48.72 -48.68
N MET A 21 53.80 49.07 -48.21
CA MET A 21 53.52 50.32 -47.49
C MET A 21 52.62 50.04 -46.28
N SER A 22 53.05 50.53 -45.11
CA SER A 22 52.30 50.68 -43.86
C SER A 22 50.96 51.40 -44.09
N GLY A 23 49.85 51.13 -43.42
CA GLY A 23 49.63 50.58 -42.09
C GLY A 23 48.49 51.37 -41.46
N PHE A 24 47.26 50.93 -41.67
CA PHE A 24 46.11 51.25 -40.82
C PHE A 24 45.37 49.93 -40.59
N SER A 25 45.34 49.52 -39.32
CA SER A 25 44.83 48.24 -38.87
C SER A 25 43.36 48.06 -39.30
N THR A 26 43.10 46.97 -40.01
CA THR A 26 41.78 46.42 -40.35
C THR A 26 40.95 45.98 -39.13
N ALA A 27 41.38 46.33 -37.91
CA ALA A 27 40.70 45.98 -36.66
C ALA A 27 39.39 46.76 -36.42
N THR A 28 39.16 47.90 -37.09
CA THR A 28 38.02 48.77 -36.75
C THR A 28 36.75 48.51 -37.55
N ILE A 29 36.83 47.78 -38.67
CA ILE A 29 35.65 47.48 -39.52
C ILE A 29 35.08 46.08 -39.21
N CYS A 30 35.91 45.14 -38.72
CA CYS A 30 35.40 43.87 -38.17
C CYS A 30 34.72 44.02 -36.81
N ALA A 31 34.99 45.11 -36.06
CA ALA A 31 34.39 45.34 -34.75
C ALA A 31 32.91 45.75 -34.79
N LEU A 32 32.40 46.26 -35.92
CA LEU A 32 31.00 46.68 -36.06
C LEU A 32 30.08 45.63 -36.71
N LEU A 33 30.66 44.59 -37.33
CA LEU A 33 29.91 43.45 -37.89
C LEU A 33 29.91 42.21 -36.97
N LEU A 34 30.73 42.17 -35.92
CA LEU A 34 30.70 41.14 -34.88
C LEU A 34 29.71 41.44 -33.73
N ILE A 35 29.06 42.61 -33.73
CA ILE A 35 28.07 42.99 -32.70
C ILE A 35 26.64 42.50 -33.04
N PHE A 36 26.40 41.98 -34.25
CA PHE A 36 25.06 41.53 -34.68
C PHE A 36 24.84 40.01 -34.69
N PHE A 37 25.80 39.20 -34.23
CA PHE A 37 25.62 37.74 -34.12
C PHE A 37 26.11 37.20 -32.78
N HIS A 38 25.57 37.70 -31.67
CA HIS A 38 25.34 36.93 -30.45
C HIS A 38 24.24 37.63 -29.65
N LEU A 39 23.01 37.59 -30.17
CA LEU A 39 21.86 37.62 -29.27
C LEU A 39 22.04 36.41 -28.34
N PRO A 40 22.19 36.59 -27.01
CA PRO A 40 22.13 35.48 -26.09
C PRO A 40 20.78 34.80 -26.34
N ALA A 41 20.78 33.49 -26.56
CA ALA A 41 19.54 32.73 -26.47
C ALA A 41 18.88 33.12 -25.14
N PRO A 42 17.57 33.41 -25.10
CA PRO A 42 16.89 33.73 -23.85
C PRO A 42 17.22 32.63 -22.85
N ALA A 43 17.60 33.01 -21.63
CA ALA A 43 17.98 32.11 -20.57
C ALA A 43 16.71 31.38 -20.09
N VAL A 44 16.30 30.35 -20.82
CA VAL A 44 15.11 29.57 -20.50
C VAL A 44 15.47 28.54 -19.44
N SER A 45 14.59 28.39 -18.46
CA SER A 45 14.58 27.28 -17.52
C SER A 45 14.79 25.93 -18.23
N LEU A 46 15.32 24.93 -17.51
CA LEU A 46 15.59 23.62 -18.14
C LEU A 46 14.28 22.99 -18.63
N SER A 47 14.14 22.86 -19.95
CA SER A 47 13.02 22.18 -20.57
C SER A 47 13.48 21.40 -21.78
N PHE A 48 13.00 20.16 -21.91
CA PHE A 48 13.19 19.31 -23.09
C PHE A 48 12.00 18.35 -23.25
N ASN A 49 11.81 17.81 -24.46
CA ASN A 49 10.73 16.88 -24.75
C ASN A 49 11.16 15.90 -25.85
N TYR A 50 11.42 14.66 -25.46
CA TYR A 50 11.68 13.53 -26.33
C TYR A 50 10.40 12.68 -26.43
N SER A 51 9.51 13.03 -27.36
CA SER A 51 8.27 12.26 -27.60
C SER A 51 8.57 10.87 -28.16
N THR A 52 9.64 10.76 -28.95
CA THR A 52 10.21 9.52 -29.49
C THR A 52 11.72 9.69 -29.54
N LEU A 53 12.46 8.75 -28.95
CA LEU A 53 13.93 8.83 -28.90
C LEU A 53 14.54 8.58 -30.28
N SER A 54 15.30 9.55 -30.78
CA SER A 54 15.95 9.52 -32.09
C SER A 54 17.47 9.49 -31.96
N SER A 55 18.18 9.16 -33.04
CA SER A 55 19.64 9.17 -33.05
C SER A 55 20.26 10.54 -32.76
N ALA A 56 19.51 11.64 -32.98
CA ALA A 56 19.99 12.99 -32.67
C ALA A 56 20.05 13.24 -31.15
N ASP A 57 19.19 12.59 -30.38
CA ASP A 57 19.05 12.79 -28.93
C ASP A 57 20.14 12.08 -28.13
N GLN A 58 20.86 11.13 -28.75
CA GLN A 58 21.89 10.32 -28.10
C GLN A 58 23.02 11.17 -27.49
N ASN A 59 23.34 12.33 -28.08
CA ASN A 59 24.38 13.21 -27.57
C ASN A 59 23.97 13.95 -26.28
N ASP A 60 22.67 14.10 -26.05
CA ASP A 60 22.13 14.80 -24.89
C ASP A 60 21.92 13.86 -23.69
N ILE A 61 22.06 12.55 -23.88
CA ILE A 61 21.81 11.52 -22.87
C ILE A 61 23.09 10.74 -22.59
N LYS A 62 23.59 10.84 -21.36
CA LYS A 62 24.71 10.05 -20.86
C LYS A 62 24.19 8.66 -20.44
N ILE A 63 24.81 7.63 -21.00
CA ILE A 63 24.52 6.22 -20.72
C ILE A 63 25.68 5.63 -19.90
N GLU A 64 25.36 4.91 -18.83
CA GLU A 64 26.33 4.31 -17.90
C GLU A 64 25.93 2.87 -17.51
N GLY A 65 26.94 2.05 -17.17
CA GLY A 65 26.73 0.65 -16.82
C GLY A 65 26.26 -0.18 -18.01
N ASP A 66 25.26 -1.00 -17.77
CA ASP A 66 24.66 -1.87 -18.79
C ASP A 66 23.58 -1.20 -19.64
N ALA A 67 23.26 0.06 -19.35
CA ALA A 67 22.28 0.79 -20.13
C ALA A 67 22.75 0.95 -21.59
N SER A 68 21.80 1.02 -22.52
CA SER A 68 22.08 1.20 -23.94
C SER A 68 21.00 2.04 -24.64
N PHE A 69 21.42 2.87 -25.58
CA PHE A 69 20.53 3.72 -26.36
C PHE A 69 20.16 3.03 -27.67
N SER A 70 18.86 2.97 -27.96
CA SER A 70 18.32 2.49 -29.23
C SER A 70 17.39 3.55 -29.84
N VAL A 71 17.14 3.48 -31.15
CA VAL A 71 16.13 4.34 -31.76
C VAL A 71 14.75 3.89 -31.27
N GLY A 72 14.03 4.79 -30.60
CA GLY A 72 12.71 4.57 -30.03
C GLY A 72 12.67 4.25 -28.54
N TRP A 73 13.77 3.77 -27.94
CA TRP A 73 13.84 3.49 -26.50
C TRP A 73 15.28 3.46 -25.96
N ILE A 74 15.43 3.65 -24.66
CA ILE A 74 16.67 3.40 -23.92
C ILE A 74 16.44 2.20 -23.01
N ASP A 75 17.25 1.16 -23.18
CA ASP A 75 17.31 0.05 -22.24
C ASP A 75 18.16 0.48 -21.03
N ILE A 76 17.57 0.54 -19.83
CA ILE A 76 18.28 0.92 -18.60
C ILE A 76 18.98 -0.30 -17.99
N SER A 77 18.37 -1.49 -18.08
CA SER A 77 19.00 -2.79 -17.78
C SER A 77 19.38 -3.53 -19.09
N ALA A 78 20.31 -4.48 -19.00
CA ALA A 78 20.80 -5.23 -20.16
C ALA A 78 19.68 -6.09 -20.82
N ASN A 79 19.62 -6.05 -22.15
CA ASN A 79 18.66 -6.81 -22.98
C ASN A 79 19.32 -7.84 -23.92
N ARG A 80 20.54 -8.33 -23.61
CA ARG A 80 21.16 -9.34 -24.49
C ARG A 80 20.61 -10.71 -24.14
N PHE A 81 20.00 -11.38 -25.12
CA PHE A 81 19.65 -12.81 -25.08
C PHE A 81 20.79 -13.65 -24.46
N GLY A 82 20.67 -14.00 -23.17
CA GLY A 82 21.68 -14.75 -22.40
C GLY A 82 21.61 -14.48 -20.89
N ASN A 83 22.17 -15.40 -20.08
CA ASN A 83 22.30 -15.32 -18.61
C ASN A 83 23.04 -14.04 -18.19
N ILE A 84 22.33 -12.94 -17.95
CA ILE A 84 22.88 -11.75 -17.30
C ILE A 84 22.06 -11.50 -16.04
N ASP A 85 22.41 -12.26 -15.00
CA ASP A 85 22.07 -11.90 -13.63
C ASP A 85 22.87 -10.64 -13.25
N TYR A 86 22.35 -9.80 -12.35
CA TYR A 86 23.04 -8.62 -11.78
C TYR A 86 23.26 -7.40 -12.69
N SER A 87 22.36 -7.12 -13.63
CA SER A 87 22.50 -5.96 -14.51
C SER A 87 22.29 -4.64 -13.76
N ASN A 88 23.11 -3.64 -14.03
CA ASN A 88 23.00 -2.30 -13.42
C ASN A 88 23.27 -1.22 -14.46
N GLY A 89 22.35 -0.26 -14.62
CA GLY A 89 22.53 0.81 -15.59
C GLY A 89 21.86 2.12 -15.24
N ARG A 90 22.33 3.18 -15.90
CA ARG A 90 21.81 4.55 -15.76
C ARG A 90 21.74 5.27 -17.11
N ALA A 91 20.70 6.10 -17.26
CA ALA A 91 20.59 7.07 -18.34
C ALA A 91 20.27 8.44 -17.75
N SER A 92 21.07 9.46 -18.04
CA SER A 92 20.88 10.80 -17.46
C SER A 92 20.99 11.90 -18.52
N TYR A 93 20.22 12.97 -18.33
CA TYR A 93 20.34 14.15 -19.19
C TYR A 93 21.68 14.83 -18.95
N ASN A 94 22.42 15.08 -20.02
CA ASN A 94 23.82 15.48 -19.98
C ASN A 94 24.13 16.79 -20.73
N ALA A 95 23.18 17.34 -21.49
CA ALA A 95 23.46 18.57 -22.23
C ALA A 95 23.75 19.79 -21.33
N ARG A 96 23.12 19.84 -20.14
CA ARG A 96 23.40 20.85 -19.09
C ARG A 96 22.84 20.40 -17.72
N PRO A 97 23.42 20.87 -16.59
CA PRO A 97 22.86 20.63 -15.27
C PRO A 97 21.47 21.27 -15.09
N MET A 98 20.66 20.68 -14.21
CA MET A 98 19.44 21.32 -13.71
C MET A 98 19.78 22.19 -12.50
N LEU A 99 19.45 23.49 -12.55
CA LEU A 99 19.50 24.34 -11.37
C LEU A 99 18.28 24.07 -10.48
N LEU A 100 18.50 23.41 -9.34
CA LEU A 100 17.44 23.01 -8.41
C LEU A 100 17.08 24.12 -7.43
N TRP A 101 18.06 24.86 -6.95
CA TRP A 101 17.86 26.06 -6.15
C TRP A 101 18.96 27.07 -6.46
N ASP A 102 18.77 28.33 -6.10
CA ASP A 102 19.76 29.38 -6.32
C ASP A 102 20.37 29.80 -4.99
N LYS A 103 21.70 29.80 -4.88
CA LYS A 103 22.40 30.06 -3.62
C LYS A 103 22.27 31.51 -3.14
N ALA A 104 22.16 32.47 -4.06
CA ALA A 104 22.11 33.89 -3.73
C ALA A 104 20.73 34.33 -3.21
N THR A 105 19.67 33.85 -3.84
CA THR A 105 18.27 34.19 -3.53
C THR A 105 17.62 33.17 -2.61
N GLY A 106 18.16 31.95 -2.53
CA GLY A 106 17.58 30.84 -1.79
C GLY A 106 16.32 30.25 -2.42
N LYS A 107 15.92 30.70 -3.62
CA LYS A 107 14.73 30.24 -4.35
C LYS A 107 14.94 28.81 -4.85
N VAL A 108 13.92 27.96 -4.74
CA VAL A 108 13.93 26.56 -5.19
C VAL A 108 13.08 26.44 -6.47
N ALA A 109 13.45 25.57 -7.40
CA ALA A 109 12.69 25.31 -8.61
C ALA A 109 11.51 24.38 -8.30
N SER A 110 10.33 24.70 -8.84
CA SER A 110 9.33 23.69 -9.20
C SER A 110 9.76 23.00 -10.50
N PHE A 111 9.43 21.71 -10.65
CA PHE A 111 9.64 20.98 -11.90
C PHE A 111 8.52 19.97 -12.16
N THR A 112 8.33 19.62 -13.42
CA THR A 112 7.47 18.53 -13.87
C THR A 112 8.25 17.70 -14.87
N THR A 113 8.21 16.38 -14.73
CA THR A 113 8.71 15.43 -15.73
C THR A 113 7.64 14.41 -16.05
N ARG A 114 7.53 14.03 -17.33
CA ARG A 114 6.62 12.99 -17.79
C ARG A 114 7.38 12.04 -18.69
N PHE A 115 7.20 10.75 -18.48
CA PHE A 115 7.88 9.73 -19.28
C PHE A 115 7.01 8.50 -19.45
N SER A 116 7.13 7.86 -20.60
CA SER A 116 6.56 6.53 -20.84
C SER A 116 7.68 5.52 -20.81
N PHE A 117 7.46 4.41 -20.13
CA PHE A 117 8.44 3.35 -19.92
C PHE A 117 7.77 1.99 -19.94
N ALA A 118 8.57 0.94 -20.00
CA ALA A 118 8.10 -0.42 -19.90
C ALA A 118 8.96 -1.25 -18.96
N ILE A 119 8.30 -2.09 -18.15
CA ILE A 119 8.96 -3.10 -17.30
C ILE A 119 8.49 -4.46 -17.78
N SER A 120 9.38 -5.31 -18.26
CA SER A 120 9.02 -6.58 -18.90
C SER A 120 9.93 -7.70 -18.42
N GLY A 121 9.36 -8.72 -17.77
CA GLY A 121 10.07 -9.89 -17.26
C GLY A 121 9.16 -11.10 -17.10
N ASP A 122 9.69 -12.17 -16.51
CA ASP A 122 8.89 -13.31 -16.04
C ASP A 122 8.11 -12.90 -14.79
N ILE A 123 6.79 -13.09 -14.81
CA ILE A 123 5.91 -12.79 -13.68
C ILE A 123 6.28 -13.61 -12.43
N ASN A 124 6.94 -14.76 -12.58
CA ASN A 124 7.36 -15.61 -11.46
C ASN A 124 8.81 -15.34 -11.01
N SER A 125 9.55 -14.50 -11.73
CA SER A 125 10.96 -14.19 -11.48
C SER A 125 11.26 -12.75 -11.89
N LYS A 126 10.91 -11.81 -11.00
CA LYS A 126 11.04 -10.36 -11.20
C LYS A 126 12.42 -9.83 -10.79
N GLY A 127 12.83 -8.73 -11.43
CA GLY A 127 14.07 -8.00 -11.16
C GLY A 127 14.00 -7.21 -9.86
N GLN A 128 14.62 -6.03 -9.79
CA GLN A 128 14.42 -5.12 -8.65
C GLN A 128 13.57 -3.90 -9.03
N GLY A 129 13.30 -3.66 -10.32
CA GLY A 129 12.64 -2.44 -10.77
C GLY A 129 13.57 -1.32 -11.24
N MET A 130 13.01 -0.12 -11.34
CA MET A 130 13.72 1.09 -11.82
C MET A 130 13.33 2.35 -11.03
N ALA A 131 14.13 3.41 -11.13
CA ALA A 131 13.86 4.68 -10.48
C ALA A 131 14.12 5.88 -11.40
N PHE A 132 13.33 6.95 -11.22
CA PHE A 132 13.67 8.29 -11.66
C PHE A 132 14.42 9.01 -10.54
N PHE A 133 15.58 9.60 -10.80
CA PHE A 133 16.42 10.20 -9.76
C PHE A 133 16.83 11.65 -10.04
N LEU A 134 17.07 12.38 -8.96
CA LEU A 134 17.84 13.62 -8.87
C LEU A 134 19.07 13.35 -8.00
N ALA A 135 20.26 13.67 -8.50
CA ALA A 135 21.52 13.47 -7.77
C ALA A 135 22.47 14.65 -8.00
N ALA A 136 23.53 14.76 -7.20
CA ALA A 136 24.55 15.79 -7.39
C ALA A 136 25.09 15.81 -8.84
N TYR A 137 25.27 17.00 -9.42
CA TYR A 137 25.88 17.15 -10.75
C TYR A 137 27.40 17.36 -10.64
N PRO A 138 28.22 16.65 -11.44
CA PRO A 138 27.85 15.56 -12.33
C PRO A 138 27.60 14.26 -11.55
N SER A 139 26.54 13.53 -11.91
CA SER A 139 26.27 12.20 -11.36
C SER A 139 27.05 11.12 -12.13
N SER A 140 27.41 10.04 -11.44
CA SER A 140 28.01 8.83 -12.01
C SER A 140 27.41 7.58 -11.40
N LEU A 141 27.43 6.47 -12.15
CA LEU A 141 27.00 5.17 -11.65
C LEU A 141 27.92 4.72 -10.48
N PRO A 142 27.38 4.29 -9.32
CA PRO A 142 28.20 3.79 -8.22
C PRO A 142 29.02 2.55 -8.62
N ALA A 143 30.28 2.47 -8.18
CA ALA A 143 31.22 1.41 -8.59
C ALA A 143 30.87 -0.01 -8.07
N ARG A 144 30.03 -0.12 -7.05
CA ARG A 144 29.51 -1.38 -6.50
C ARG A 144 28.05 -1.18 -6.09
N CYS A 145 27.15 -1.64 -6.93
CA CYS A 145 25.75 -1.73 -6.57
C CYS A 145 25.55 -3.00 -5.75
N ILE A 146 24.98 -2.85 -4.55
CA ILE A 146 24.52 -3.98 -3.75
C ILE A 146 23.20 -4.44 -4.38
N ASP A 147 22.78 -5.68 -4.16
CA ASP A 147 21.38 -6.09 -4.43
C ASP A 147 20.41 -5.05 -3.84
N TYR A 148 19.17 -4.93 -4.35
CA TYR A 148 18.10 -4.05 -3.82
C TYR A 148 18.28 -2.53 -3.86
N ASN A 149 19.23 -1.99 -4.63
CA ASN A 149 19.51 -0.55 -4.61
C ASN A 149 19.06 0.23 -5.87
N LEU A 150 18.42 -0.41 -6.85
CA LEU A 150 18.00 0.18 -8.13
C LEU A 150 19.11 0.92 -8.89
N ALA A 151 20.37 0.54 -8.65
CA ALA A 151 21.57 1.26 -9.09
C ALA A 151 21.63 2.74 -8.63
N LEU A 152 21.02 3.10 -7.50
CA LEU A 152 20.97 4.44 -6.92
C LEU A 152 22.20 4.78 -6.05
N THR A 153 22.70 3.84 -5.27
CA THR A 153 23.77 4.09 -4.28
C THR A 153 24.56 2.83 -3.95
N ASN A 154 25.82 2.96 -3.54
CA ASN A 154 26.61 1.83 -3.02
C ASN A 154 26.48 1.64 -1.50
N GLN A 155 25.53 2.35 -0.89
CA GLN A 155 25.32 2.36 0.55
C GLN A 155 24.38 1.22 1.01
N SER A 156 24.50 0.82 2.27
CA SER A 156 23.59 -0.16 2.90
C SER A 156 22.19 0.41 3.10
N ALA A 157 21.17 -0.45 3.24
CA ALA A 157 19.77 -0.05 3.42
C ALA A 157 19.53 0.98 4.55
N ASP A 158 20.27 0.90 5.66
CA ASP A 158 20.11 1.80 6.82
C ASP A 158 20.98 3.08 6.76
N ALA A 159 21.77 3.25 5.69
CA ALA A 159 22.66 4.39 5.58
C ALA A 159 21.91 5.63 5.07
N VAL A 160 22.23 6.78 5.66
CA VAL A 160 21.80 8.08 5.17
C VAL A 160 22.92 8.69 4.33
N ALA A 161 22.65 8.93 3.06
CA ALA A 161 23.58 9.49 2.11
C ALA A 161 23.99 10.93 2.49
N THR A 162 25.29 11.21 2.38
CA THR A 162 25.86 12.53 2.65
C THR A 162 26.78 12.97 1.50
N GLY A 163 27.10 14.26 1.44
CA GLY A 163 27.95 14.82 0.39
C GLY A 163 27.37 14.61 -1.01
N ASP A 164 28.21 14.09 -1.91
CA ASP A 164 27.90 13.87 -3.33
C ASP A 164 27.11 12.57 -3.58
N SER A 165 27.00 11.69 -2.57
CA SER A 165 26.17 10.49 -2.66
C SER A 165 24.68 10.76 -2.42
N ARG A 166 24.31 12.01 -2.11
CA ARG A 166 22.92 12.42 -1.87
C ARG A 166 22.08 12.30 -3.13
N PHE A 167 20.87 11.79 -2.95
CA PHE A 167 19.91 11.59 -4.03
C PHE A 167 18.48 11.74 -3.52
N VAL A 168 17.58 12.08 -4.44
CA VAL A 168 16.13 11.92 -4.26
C VAL A 168 15.63 11.11 -5.44
N ALA A 169 14.86 10.06 -5.18
CA ALA A 169 14.37 9.18 -6.23
C ALA A 169 12.89 8.86 -6.06
N VAL A 170 12.25 8.56 -7.19
CA VAL A 170 10.94 7.93 -7.26
C VAL A 170 11.17 6.54 -7.83
N GLU A 171 10.96 5.53 -7.01
CA GLU A 171 11.14 4.12 -7.39
C GLU A 171 9.84 3.51 -7.90
N PHE A 172 10.00 2.60 -8.87
CA PHE A 172 8.99 1.70 -9.40
C PHE A 172 9.52 0.29 -9.13
N ASP A 173 9.32 -0.16 -7.90
CA ASP A 173 9.90 -1.38 -7.38
C ASP A 173 8.98 -2.57 -7.69
N THR A 174 9.58 -3.64 -8.18
CA THR A 174 8.89 -4.86 -8.61
C THR A 174 9.27 -6.06 -7.74
N TYR A 175 10.06 -5.85 -6.69
CA TYR A 175 10.55 -6.87 -5.79
C TYR A 175 10.37 -6.47 -4.32
N ASN A 176 10.12 -7.46 -3.47
CA ASN A 176 9.97 -7.21 -2.04
C ASN A 176 11.28 -7.49 -1.31
N ASN A 177 12.05 -6.45 -1.06
CA ASN A 177 13.27 -6.46 -0.29
C ASN A 177 13.00 -6.11 1.19
N THR A 178 12.83 -7.16 1.99
CA THR A 178 12.62 -7.02 3.45
C THR A 178 13.67 -6.17 4.18
N VAL A 179 14.89 -6.08 3.63
CA VAL A 179 16.03 -5.32 4.18
C VAL A 179 15.79 -3.81 4.12
N VAL A 180 15.18 -3.29 3.05
CA VAL A 180 14.80 -1.87 2.91
C VAL A 180 13.39 -1.58 3.44
N SER A 181 12.72 -2.60 4.00
CA SER A 181 11.39 -2.55 4.62
C SER A 181 10.26 -2.22 3.65
N ASP A 182 10.31 -2.87 2.50
CA ASP A 182 9.23 -2.81 1.53
C ASP A 182 7.89 -3.29 2.13
N PRO A 183 6.77 -2.77 1.62
CA PRO A 183 5.45 -3.15 2.10
C PRO A 183 5.24 -4.65 1.92
N ARG A 184 4.92 -5.37 3.00
CA ARG A 184 4.80 -6.84 3.00
C ARG A 184 3.55 -7.37 2.29
N GLU A 185 2.70 -6.49 1.80
CA GLU A 185 1.38 -6.85 1.27
C GLU A 185 1.44 -7.30 -0.20
N THR A 186 2.40 -6.80 -1.01
CA THR A 186 2.57 -7.16 -2.43
C THR A 186 4.05 -7.10 -2.88
N TYR A 187 4.32 -7.50 -4.13
CA TYR A 187 5.66 -7.40 -4.75
C TYR A 187 5.94 -6.03 -5.38
N ASP A 188 4.91 -5.25 -5.71
CA ASP A 188 5.05 -4.03 -6.51
C ASP A 188 4.75 -2.82 -5.63
N HIS A 189 5.66 -1.85 -5.55
CA HIS A 189 5.41 -0.56 -4.90
C HIS A 189 6.01 0.63 -5.65
N ILE A 190 5.44 1.81 -5.41
CA ILE A 190 6.05 3.09 -5.77
C ILE A 190 6.57 3.72 -4.48
N GLY A 191 7.81 4.18 -4.48
CA GLY A 191 8.44 4.79 -3.33
C GLY A 191 9.01 6.17 -3.63
N ILE A 192 9.14 7.00 -2.59
CA ILE A 192 9.88 8.27 -2.63
C ILE A 192 11.05 8.16 -1.67
N ASP A 193 12.26 8.13 -2.22
CA ASP A 193 13.50 8.02 -1.47
C ASP A 193 14.15 9.39 -1.30
N VAL A 194 14.61 9.67 -0.09
CA VAL A 194 15.32 10.93 0.23
C VAL A 194 16.58 10.59 1.00
N ASN A 195 17.72 10.59 0.29
CA ASN A 195 19.04 10.28 0.84
C ASN A 195 19.13 8.92 1.56
N SER A 196 18.23 7.99 1.30
CA SER A 196 18.12 6.69 1.94
C SER A 196 17.37 5.77 1.00
N LEU A 197 17.71 4.47 0.97
CA LEU A 197 16.97 3.44 0.22
C LEU A 197 15.65 3.07 0.90
N ARG A 198 15.45 3.48 2.15
CA ARG A 198 14.14 3.40 2.81
C ARG A 198 13.32 4.61 2.40
N SER A 199 12.26 4.35 1.63
CA SER A 199 11.31 5.37 1.20
C SER A 199 10.70 6.15 2.37
N VAL A 200 10.62 7.47 2.23
CA VAL A 200 9.90 8.35 3.18
C VAL A 200 8.38 8.28 2.98
N SER A 201 7.93 7.76 1.84
CA SER A 201 6.54 7.51 1.50
C SER A 201 6.49 6.38 0.49
N THR A 202 5.57 5.44 0.66
CA THR A 202 5.43 4.28 -0.21
C THR A 202 3.96 4.03 -0.52
N LEU A 203 3.67 3.65 -1.76
CA LEU A 203 2.36 3.21 -2.23
C LEU A 203 2.48 1.76 -2.70
N THR A 204 1.81 0.85 -2.00
CA THR A 204 1.70 -0.56 -2.41
C THR A 204 0.74 -0.71 -3.59
N LEU A 205 1.14 -1.42 -4.64
CA LEU A 205 0.31 -1.74 -5.80
C LEU A 205 -0.08 -3.23 -5.77
N PRO A 206 -1.19 -3.64 -6.40
CA PRO A 206 -1.44 -5.06 -6.64
C PRO A 206 -0.22 -5.75 -7.26
N SER A 207 -0.03 -7.05 -6.98
CA SER A 207 1.07 -7.78 -7.61
C SER A 207 0.93 -7.75 -9.13
N PHE A 208 2.03 -7.56 -9.85
CA PHE A 208 2.06 -7.52 -11.33
C PHE A 208 1.35 -6.30 -11.93
N GLU A 209 1.35 -5.18 -11.23
CA GLU A 209 0.79 -3.93 -11.71
C GLU A 209 1.85 -3.05 -12.39
N LEU A 210 3.11 -3.14 -11.97
CA LEU A 210 4.26 -2.49 -12.60
C LEU A 210 4.86 -3.38 -13.71
N THR A 211 4.06 -3.72 -14.71
CA THR A 211 4.49 -4.50 -15.89
C THR A 211 3.95 -3.88 -17.18
N ASP A 212 4.58 -4.25 -18.29
CA ASP A 212 4.23 -3.84 -19.65
C ASP A 212 4.41 -2.35 -19.85
N ASN A 213 3.43 -1.61 -20.36
CA ASN A 213 3.57 -0.20 -20.72
C ASN A 213 3.01 0.71 -19.63
N LEU A 214 3.85 1.62 -19.13
CA LEU A 214 3.49 2.60 -18.11
C LEU A 214 3.78 4.02 -18.59
N THR A 215 3.06 4.98 -18.03
CA THR A 215 3.39 6.40 -18.11
C THR A 215 3.45 6.95 -16.70
N ALA A 216 4.48 7.70 -16.37
CA ALA A 216 4.56 8.39 -15.09
C ALA A 216 4.76 9.90 -15.28
N MET A 217 4.27 10.66 -14.31
CA MET A 217 4.47 12.09 -14.19
C MET A 217 4.94 12.38 -12.76
N VAL A 218 6.09 13.03 -12.63
CA VAL A 218 6.65 13.45 -11.35
C VAL A 218 6.68 14.97 -11.31
N GLU A 219 6.08 15.53 -10.28
CA GLU A 219 5.91 16.97 -10.08
C GLU A 219 6.45 17.39 -8.72
N TYR A 220 7.21 18.48 -8.70
CA TYR A 220 7.64 19.11 -7.47
C TYR A 220 7.16 20.56 -7.43
N ASP A 221 6.40 20.90 -6.39
CA ASP A 221 5.98 22.27 -6.11
C ASP A 221 6.85 22.90 -5.02
N ASN A 222 7.59 23.94 -5.36
CA ASN A 222 8.47 24.64 -4.44
C ASN A 222 7.73 25.37 -3.30
N VAL A 223 6.45 25.75 -3.49
CA VAL A 223 5.68 26.49 -2.48
C VAL A 223 5.24 25.57 -1.36
N SER A 224 4.70 24.40 -1.70
CA SER A 224 4.27 23.39 -0.73
C SER A 224 5.39 22.44 -0.30
N SER A 225 6.50 22.38 -1.04
CA SER A 225 7.57 21.39 -0.91
C SER A 225 7.06 19.96 -1.08
N ILE A 226 6.08 19.75 -1.97
CA ILE A 226 5.50 18.43 -2.25
C ILE A 226 6.13 17.88 -3.52
N LEU A 227 6.68 16.67 -3.43
CA LEU A 227 7.03 15.81 -4.56
C LEU A 227 5.89 14.82 -4.75
N ALA A 228 5.24 14.85 -5.90
CA ALA A 228 4.13 13.99 -6.28
C ALA A 228 4.52 13.14 -7.51
N VAL A 229 4.08 11.90 -7.53
CA VAL A 229 4.17 11.00 -8.68
C VAL A 229 2.78 10.46 -8.99
N THR A 230 2.40 10.50 -10.27
CA THR A 230 1.23 9.80 -10.81
C THR A 230 1.69 8.83 -11.88
N VAL A 231 1.21 7.60 -11.82
CA VAL A 231 1.51 6.52 -12.77
C VAL A 231 0.22 6.05 -13.40
N TRP A 232 0.16 6.00 -14.72
CA TRP A 232 -0.92 5.42 -15.50
C TRP A 232 -0.45 4.08 -16.07
N VAL A 233 -1.23 3.03 -15.80
CA VAL A 233 -0.97 1.68 -16.32
C VAL A 233 -1.71 1.53 -17.65
N GLY A 234 -0.96 1.17 -18.70
CA GLY A 234 -1.52 0.93 -20.03
C GLY A 234 -2.30 -0.39 -20.12
N ASP A 235 -2.66 -0.75 -21.35
CA ASP A 235 -3.33 -2.02 -21.65
C ASP A 235 -2.45 -3.21 -21.25
N ASP A 236 -3.09 -4.31 -20.83
CA ASP A 236 -2.38 -5.55 -20.53
C ASP A 236 -1.87 -6.27 -21.80
N ARG A 237 -1.16 -7.39 -21.62
CA ARG A 237 -0.63 -8.21 -22.73
C ARG A 237 -1.70 -8.79 -23.66
N SER A 238 -2.97 -8.82 -23.24
CA SER A 238 -4.12 -9.22 -24.05
C SER A 238 -4.82 -8.04 -24.74
N GLY A 239 -4.35 -6.81 -24.55
CA GLY A 239 -4.95 -5.59 -25.10
C GLY A 239 -6.22 -5.14 -24.35
N GLN A 240 -6.45 -5.65 -23.14
CA GLN A 240 -7.56 -5.21 -22.30
C GLN A 240 -7.15 -3.95 -21.52
N ALA A 241 -8.00 -2.92 -21.58
CA ALA A 241 -7.76 -1.66 -20.89
C ALA A 241 -7.75 -1.86 -19.38
N ARG A 242 -6.62 -1.57 -18.73
CA ARG A 242 -6.52 -1.56 -17.26
C ARG A 242 -7.05 -0.25 -16.69
N ASP A 243 -6.93 0.86 -17.43
CA ASP A 243 -7.35 2.25 -17.10
C ASP A 243 -7.24 2.60 -15.60
N ARG A 244 -6.08 2.28 -15.02
CA ARG A 244 -5.76 2.53 -13.61
C ARG A 244 -4.67 3.58 -13.54
N ASN A 245 -4.80 4.46 -12.56
CA ASN A 245 -3.71 5.32 -12.15
C ASN A 245 -3.42 5.21 -10.66
N TYR A 246 -2.17 5.43 -10.30
CA TYR A 246 -1.64 5.37 -8.95
C TYR A 246 -0.96 6.69 -8.65
N SER A 247 -1.27 7.30 -7.50
CA SER A 247 -0.68 8.57 -7.11
C SER A 247 -0.10 8.51 -5.70
N LEU A 248 1.15 8.95 -5.57
CA LEU A 248 1.87 9.05 -4.31
C LEU A 248 2.42 10.47 -4.19
N SER A 249 2.39 11.04 -3.00
CA SER A 249 3.04 12.32 -2.74
C SER A 249 3.69 12.35 -1.37
N SER A 250 4.73 13.15 -1.22
CA SER A 250 5.42 13.36 0.04
C SER A 250 5.97 14.77 0.13
N LYS A 251 6.10 15.28 1.35
CA LYS A 251 6.75 16.57 1.60
C LYS A 251 8.26 16.35 1.62
N VAL A 252 8.97 16.90 0.62
CA VAL A 252 10.41 16.75 0.46
C VAL A 252 11.06 18.14 0.37
N ASP A 253 11.93 18.47 1.31
CA ASP A 253 12.75 19.68 1.21
C ASP A 253 13.97 19.42 0.30
N LEU A 254 13.77 19.63 -1.02
CA LEU A 254 14.81 19.39 -2.02
C LEU A 254 16.04 20.28 -1.83
N LYS A 255 15.90 21.47 -1.24
CA LYS A 255 17.02 22.39 -0.99
C LYS A 255 17.94 21.84 0.10
N SER A 256 17.36 21.28 1.16
CA SER A 256 18.12 20.62 2.21
C SER A 256 18.67 19.27 1.75
N ALA A 257 17.93 18.54 0.91
CA ALA A 257 18.30 17.21 0.45
C ALA A 257 19.44 17.21 -0.59
N LEU A 258 19.50 18.18 -1.50
CA LEU A 258 20.35 18.14 -2.70
C LEU A 258 21.16 19.44 -2.91
N PRO A 259 22.30 19.38 -3.63
CA PRO A 259 23.07 20.57 -3.99
C PRO A 259 22.33 21.49 -4.97
N GLU A 260 22.91 22.66 -5.22
CA GLU A 260 22.35 23.72 -6.08
C GLU A 260 22.06 23.23 -7.50
N GLN A 261 22.96 22.40 -8.05
CA GLN A 261 22.87 21.82 -9.39
C GLN A 261 22.80 20.30 -9.32
N VAL A 262 21.86 19.72 -10.07
CA VAL A 262 21.58 18.29 -10.06
C VAL A 262 21.55 17.68 -11.45
N SER A 263 21.91 16.40 -11.52
CA SER A 263 21.62 15.52 -12.65
C SER A 263 20.23 14.92 -12.48
N VAL A 264 19.49 14.81 -13.59
CA VAL A 264 18.19 14.10 -13.65
C VAL A 264 18.32 12.90 -14.58
N GLY A 265 17.75 11.77 -14.21
CA GLY A 265 17.88 10.55 -15.00
C GLY A 265 17.12 9.36 -14.44
N PHE A 266 17.42 8.19 -14.99
CA PHE A 266 16.83 6.92 -14.64
C PHE A 266 17.91 5.91 -14.29
N SER A 267 17.63 5.03 -13.34
CA SER A 267 18.47 3.92 -12.94
C SER A 267 17.64 2.64 -12.82
N ALA A 268 18.26 1.49 -13.07
CA ALA A 268 17.61 0.19 -12.87
C ALA A 268 18.64 -0.86 -12.50
N SER A 269 18.19 -1.88 -11.76
CA SER A 269 19.01 -3.04 -11.43
C SER A 269 18.21 -4.32 -11.56
N THR A 270 18.87 -5.38 -12.01
CA THR A 270 18.37 -6.76 -11.92
C THR A 270 19.24 -7.50 -10.91
N SER A 271 18.65 -8.40 -10.10
CA SER A 271 19.43 -9.31 -9.24
C SER A 271 19.53 -10.67 -9.96
N ASN A 272 19.19 -11.78 -9.32
CA ASN A 272 19.17 -13.14 -9.89
C ASN A 272 18.02 -13.42 -10.89
N ALA A 273 17.33 -12.38 -11.37
CA ALA A 273 16.13 -12.49 -12.18
C ALA A 273 16.21 -11.57 -13.40
N ILE A 274 15.48 -11.91 -14.47
CA ILE A 274 15.55 -11.19 -15.74
C ILE A 274 14.34 -10.26 -15.85
N GLU A 275 14.62 -8.95 -15.83
CA GLU A 275 13.62 -7.89 -16.02
C GLU A 275 14.20 -6.73 -16.84
N LEU A 276 13.48 -6.37 -17.91
CA LEU A 276 13.85 -5.32 -18.83
C LEU A 276 13.18 -4.02 -18.45
N HIS A 277 13.97 -2.95 -18.34
CA HIS A 277 13.51 -1.60 -18.02
C HIS A 277 13.77 -0.68 -19.22
N GLN A 278 12.72 -0.26 -19.92
CA GLN A 278 12.85 0.51 -21.17
C GLN A 278 12.20 1.88 -21.06
N LEU A 279 12.96 2.95 -21.23
CA LEU A 279 12.43 4.31 -21.35
C LEU A 279 12.07 4.60 -22.81
N ARG A 280 10.85 5.03 -23.10
CA ARG A 280 10.34 5.24 -24.48
C ARG A 280 10.15 6.71 -24.85
N SER A 281 9.75 7.52 -23.89
CA SER A 281 9.58 8.97 -24.04
C SER A 281 9.97 9.67 -22.75
N TRP A 282 10.43 10.91 -22.85
CA TRP A 282 10.82 11.69 -21.68
C TRP A 282 10.73 13.19 -21.94
N SER A 283 9.95 13.88 -21.12
CA SER A 283 9.91 15.33 -21.06
C SER A 283 10.21 15.82 -19.66
N PHE A 284 10.81 17.00 -19.58
CA PHE A 284 11.16 17.66 -18.35
C PHE A 284 10.98 19.16 -18.51
N SER A 285 10.51 19.83 -17.46
CA SER A 285 10.39 21.27 -17.39
C SER A 285 10.63 21.76 -15.97
N SER A 286 11.43 22.81 -15.81
CA SER A 286 11.75 23.46 -14.54
C SER A 286 11.40 24.94 -14.58
N SER A 287 11.34 25.59 -13.42
CA SER A 287 10.95 26.99 -13.26
C SER A 287 12.10 27.95 -12.89
N LEU A 288 13.29 27.45 -12.55
CA LEU A 288 14.46 28.30 -12.26
C LEU A 288 15.34 28.49 -13.50
N GLU A 289 15.77 29.73 -13.69
CA GLU A 289 16.74 30.13 -14.71
C GLU A 289 18.15 30.13 -14.10
N PRO A 290 19.19 29.69 -14.83
CA PRO A 290 20.58 29.86 -14.40
C PRO A 290 20.92 31.35 -14.21
N PRO A 291 21.69 31.73 -13.18
CA PRO A 291 22.15 33.12 -13.06
C PRO A 291 22.96 33.52 -14.30
N PRO A 292 22.75 34.73 -14.86
CA PRO A 292 23.56 35.20 -15.98
C PRO A 292 25.03 35.29 -15.52
N GLN A 293 25.93 34.63 -16.26
CA GLN A 293 27.37 34.75 -16.02
C GLN A 293 27.76 36.22 -16.13
N SER A 294 28.22 36.79 -15.02
CA SER A 294 28.59 38.20 -14.94
C SER A 294 29.92 38.43 -15.68
N PRO A 295 30.03 39.44 -16.56
CA PRO A 295 31.33 39.90 -17.06
C PRO A 295 32.14 40.57 -15.92
N PRO A 296 33.48 40.69 -16.05
CA PRO A 296 34.37 41.06 -14.94
C PRO A 296 34.15 42.49 -14.43
N PRO A 297 34.54 42.80 -13.19
CA PRO A 297 34.17 44.03 -12.50
C PRO A 297 34.93 45.23 -13.09
N VAL A 298 34.20 46.26 -13.52
CA VAL A 298 34.75 47.59 -13.79
C VAL A 298 34.44 48.51 -12.61
N ALA A 299 35.45 49.29 -12.26
CA ALA A 299 35.58 50.07 -11.04
C ALA A 299 34.45 51.07 -10.75
N THR A 300 34.26 51.24 -9.44
CA THR A 300 33.50 52.26 -8.74
C THR A 300 33.66 53.68 -9.28
N SER A 301 32.56 54.40 -9.43
CA SER A 301 32.52 55.86 -9.20
C SER A 301 31.25 56.27 -8.46
N SER A 302 31.43 57.27 -7.60
CA SER A 302 30.60 57.78 -6.49
C SER A 302 29.23 58.36 -6.87
N PRO A 303 28.24 58.38 -5.95
CA PRO A 303 26.98 59.10 -6.16
C PRO A 303 27.10 60.59 -5.82
N SER A 304 26.55 61.45 -6.68
CA SER A 304 26.36 62.88 -6.45
C SER A 304 24.95 63.18 -5.90
N ARG A 305 24.87 64.23 -5.09
CA ARG A 305 23.69 64.73 -4.33
C ARG A 305 22.53 65.19 -5.23
N PRO A 306 21.26 65.08 -4.78
CA PRO A 306 20.16 65.84 -5.35
C PRO A 306 19.95 67.19 -4.63
N GLY A 307 19.60 68.22 -5.41
CA GLY A 307 19.29 69.58 -4.95
C GLY A 307 17.84 69.79 -4.47
N PRO A 308 17.53 70.97 -3.89
CA PRO A 308 16.32 71.19 -3.12
C PRO A 308 15.15 71.67 -4.00
N GLY A 309 14.07 70.89 -4.04
CA GLY A 309 12.88 71.27 -4.81
C GLY A 309 11.70 70.32 -4.68
N VAL A 310 11.37 69.82 -3.48
CA VAL A 310 10.13 69.05 -3.27
C VAL A 310 9.57 69.31 -1.87
N ILE A 311 8.98 70.48 -1.66
CA ILE A 311 8.07 70.71 -0.51
C ILE A 311 6.83 71.42 -1.06
N ALA A 312 5.96 70.65 -1.72
CA ALA A 312 4.57 71.04 -2.04
C ALA A 312 3.67 69.85 -2.47
N GLY A 313 4.22 68.66 -2.74
CA GLY A 313 3.46 67.50 -3.22
C GLY A 313 3.06 66.45 -2.17
N ALA A 314 3.40 66.64 -0.88
CA ALA A 314 3.29 65.58 0.13
C ALA A 314 1.91 65.47 0.82
N ALA A 315 1.03 66.48 0.72
CA ALA A 315 -0.26 66.47 1.43
C ALA A 315 -1.40 65.79 0.64
N ALA A 316 -1.42 65.90 -0.68
CA ALA A 316 -2.46 65.32 -1.54
C ALA A 316 -2.27 63.79 -1.77
N GLY A 317 -1.02 63.33 -1.78
CA GLY A 317 -0.70 61.91 -1.94
C GLY A 317 -1.08 61.07 -0.72
N ALA A 318 -0.89 61.61 0.50
CA ALA A 318 -1.21 60.92 1.74
C ALA A 318 -2.73 60.73 1.94
N THR A 319 -3.53 61.71 1.53
CA THR A 319 -4.99 61.63 1.60
C THR A 319 -5.54 60.63 0.59
N LEU A 320 -5.03 60.61 -0.64
CA LEU A 320 -5.42 59.62 -1.65
C LEU A 320 -5.03 58.19 -1.23
N PHE A 321 -3.85 58.02 -0.63
CA PHE A 321 -3.38 56.73 -0.13
C PHE A 321 -4.26 56.18 1.01
N LEU A 322 -4.66 57.03 1.97
CA LEU A 322 -5.53 56.61 3.07
C LEU A 322 -6.95 56.25 2.62
N VAL A 323 -7.50 56.96 1.63
CA VAL A 323 -8.81 56.64 1.04
C VAL A 323 -8.76 55.29 0.30
N LEU A 324 -7.69 55.02 -0.45
CA LEU A 324 -7.49 53.74 -1.13
C LEU A 324 -7.28 52.59 -0.14
N LEU A 325 -6.57 52.83 0.97
CA LEU A 325 -6.38 51.83 2.04
C LEU A 325 -7.71 51.46 2.73
N PHE A 326 -8.55 52.46 3.00
CA PHE A 326 -9.88 52.25 3.60
C PHE A 326 -10.83 51.52 2.64
N ALA A 327 -10.80 51.87 1.34
CA ALA A 327 -11.57 51.16 0.33
C ALA A 327 -11.13 49.70 0.16
N ALA A 328 -9.82 49.42 0.19
CA ALA A 328 -9.27 48.07 0.09
C ALA A 328 -9.63 47.20 1.30
N THR A 329 -9.57 47.77 2.52
CA THR A 329 -9.96 47.07 3.76
C THR A 329 -11.46 46.81 3.82
N ALA A 330 -12.30 47.78 3.44
CA ALA A 330 -13.74 47.58 3.31
C ALA A 330 -14.08 46.51 2.26
N ALA A 331 -13.42 46.52 1.10
CA ALA A 331 -13.58 45.50 0.07
C ALA A 331 -13.16 44.11 0.58
N LEU A 332 -12.05 44.00 1.32
CA LEU A 332 -11.60 42.73 1.94
C LEU A 332 -12.59 42.22 2.99
N VAL A 333 -13.19 43.10 3.82
CA VAL A 333 -14.19 42.71 4.82
C VAL A 333 -15.48 42.26 4.13
N VAL A 334 -15.94 42.96 3.10
CA VAL A 334 -17.12 42.56 2.30
C VAL A 334 -16.84 41.25 1.56
N ARG A 335 -15.64 41.07 1.00
CA ARG A 335 -15.24 39.84 0.31
C ARG A 335 -15.10 38.67 1.29
N ARG A 336 -14.60 38.88 2.50
CA ARG A 336 -14.60 37.88 3.59
C ARG A 336 -16.02 37.53 4.06
N ARG A 337 -16.91 38.53 4.23
CA ARG A 337 -18.31 38.29 4.62
C ARG A 337 -19.09 37.58 3.52
N ARG A 338 -18.88 37.93 2.24
CA ARG A 338 -19.46 37.24 1.08
C ARG A 338 -18.90 35.82 0.92
N ARG A 339 -17.59 35.61 1.14
CA ARG A 339 -16.97 34.27 1.12
C ARG A 339 -17.50 33.39 2.26
N ARG A 340 -17.71 33.94 3.45
CA ARG A 340 -18.33 33.22 4.58
C ARG A 340 -19.80 32.87 4.32
N ARG A 341 -20.59 33.77 3.72
CA ARG A 341 -21.97 33.46 3.29
C ARG A 341 -22.01 32.36 2.22
N LYS A 342 -21.15 32.44 1.21
CA LYS A 342 -21.04 31.40 0.18
C LYS A 342 -20.63 30.05 0.75
N ILE A 343 -19.70 29.99 1.72
CA ILE A 343 -19.30 28.73 2.36
C ILE A 343 -20.47 28.10 3.14
N MET A 344 -21.30 28.91 3.81
CA MET A 344 -22.48 28.43 4.54
C MET A 344 -23.61 27.97 3.61
N GLU A 345 -23.83 28.65 2.49
CA GLU A 345 -24.77 28.22 1.43
C GLU A 345 -24.26 27.00 0.63
N THR A 346 -22.94 26.76 0.59
CA THR A 346 -22.34 25.60 -0.10
C THR A 346 -22.37 24.35 0.78
N GLU A 347 -22.28 24.47 2.12
CA GLU A 347 -22.44 23.35 3.06
C GLU A 347 -23.85 22.75 3.05
N GLU A 348 -24.88 23.49 2.63
CA GLU A 348 -26.27 23.02 2.59
C GLU A 348 -26.65 22.38 1.22
N TYR A 349 -25.85 22.61 0.17
CA TYR A 349 -26.17 22.20 -1.21
C TYR A 349 -25.47 20.91 -1.67
N TYR A 350 -24.37 20.48 -1.03
CA TYR A 350 -23.64 19.26 -1.42
C TYR A 350 -24.22 17.94 -0.87
N THR A 351 -25.36 17.99 -0.19
CA THR A 351 -26.03 16.80 0.39
C THR A 351 -27.07 16.15 -0.52
N ASP A 352 -27.28 16.64 -1.75
CA ASP A 352 -28.33 16.14 -2.62
C ASP A 352 -27.87 16.01 -4.08
N SER A 353 -27.01 15.02 -4.36
CA SER A 353 -26.95 14.35 -5.67
C SER A 353 -25.94 13.21 -5.62
N GLU A 354 -26.45 11.98 -5.72
CA GLU A 354 -26.02 10.87 -6.60
C GLU A 354 -26.69 9.59 -6.08
N GLY A 355 -27.58 9.03 -6.91
CA GLY A 355 -28.63 8.10 -6.53
C GLY A 355 -28.16 6.66 -6.26
N GLU A 356 -28.51 6.16 -5.09
CA GLU A 356 -29.29 4.95 -4.80
C GLU A 356 -29.53 4.99 -3.28
N GLY A 357 -30.79 4.86 -2.84
CA GLY A 357 -31.28 5.24 -1.50
C GLY A 357 -30.25 5.18 -0.35
N ASP A 358 -29.79 6.36 0.10
CA ASP A 358 -28.75 6.48 1.11
C ASP A 358 -29.30 6.14 2.51
N PRO A 359 -28.82 5.07 3.18
CA PRO A 359 -29.20 4.76 4.56
C PRO A 359 -28.83 5.86 5.57
N MET A 360 -28.06 6.87 5.15
CA MET A 360 -27.68 8.02 5.97
C MET A 360 -28.89 8.90 6.37
N THR A 361 -29.95 8.93 5.56
CA THR A 361 -31.16 9.71 5.85
C THR A 361 -32.08 9.05 6.89
N GLU A 362 -32.02 7.72 7.06
CA GLU A 362 -32.77 7.00 8.10
C GLU A 362 -32.20 7.18 9.52
N ILE A 363 -30.88 7.45 9.64
CA ILE A 363 -30.19 7.56 10.95
C ILE A 363 -30.59 8.85 11.69
N GLU A 364 -31.09 9.86 10.97
CA GLU A 364 -31.40 11.18 11.53
C GLU A 364 -32.79 11.28 12.23
N MET A 365 -33.56 10.19 12.29
CA MET A 365 -34.93 10.18 12.86
C MET A 365 -35.10 9.43 14.21
N GLY A 366 -34.02 9.11 14.95
CA GLY A 366 -34.14 8.44 16.27
C GLY A 366 -32.83 8.35 17.10
N THR A 367 -32.88 7.68 18.26
CA THR A 367 -31.81 7.46 19.29
C THR A 367 -30.56 6.69 18.81
N GLY A 368 -30.06 7.00 17.61
CA GLY A 368 -28.87 6.43 16.99
C GLY A 368 -27.57 7.15 17.34
N PRO A 369 -26.43 6.69 16.79
CA PRO A 369 -25.12 7.33 16.98
C PRO A 369 -25.14 8.80 16.51
N ARG A 370 -24.63 9.71 17.35
CA ARG A 370 -24.64 11.16 17.11
C ARG A 370 -23.66 11.54 15.99
N ARG A 371 -24.05 12.48 15.13
CA ARG A 371 -23.11 13.15 14.21
C ARG A 371 -22.26 14.17 14.98
N PHE A 372 -20.93 14.03 14.93
CA PHE A 372 -19.98 14.93 15.55
C PHE A 372 -19.37 15.90 14.52
N PRO A 373 -19.29 17.21 14.84
CA PRO A 373 -18.46 18.15 14.07
C PRO A 373 -16.98 17.75 14.14
N TYR A 374 -16.27 17.81 13.01
CA TYR A 374 -14.84 17.44 12.96
C TYR A 374 -14.00 18.20 13.98
N GLN A 375 -14.27 19.50 14.16
CA GLN A 375 -13.55 20.35 15.10
C GLN A 375 -13.72 19.90 16.56
N GLU A 376 -14.87 19.32 16.92
CA GLU A 376 -15.10 18.77 18.26
C GLU A 376 -14.17 17.58 18.52
N LEU A 377 -14.00 16.70 17.53
CA LEU A 377 -13.11 15.53 17.63
C LEU A 377 -11.63 15.90 17.59
N VAL A 378 -11.26 16.93 16.82
CA VAL A 378 -9.91 17.53 16.85
C VAL A 378 -9.59 18.02 18.26
N GLU A 379 -10.51 18.75 18.89
CA GLU A 379 -10.29 19.27 20.24
C GLU A 379 -10.27 18.16 21.29
N ALA A 380 -11.15 17.16 21.17
CA ALA A 380 -11.21 16.00 22.06
C ALA A 380 -9.90 15.19 22.05
N THR A 381 -9.20 15.12 20.92
CA THR A 381 -7.96 14.36 20.71
C THR A 381 -6.69 15.21 20.79
N ARG A 382 -6.80 16.48 21.20
CA ARG A 382 -5.67 17.45 21.21
C ARG A 382 -4.97 17.54 19.85
N ASN A 383 -5.77 17.66 18.79
CA ASN A 383 -5.34 17.67 17.39
C ASN A 383 -4.70 16.34 16.94
N PHE A 384 -5.31 15.22 17.32
CA PHE A 384 -4.81 13.87 17.04
C PHE A 384 -3.35 13.68 17.48
N ALA A 385 -3.05 14.14 18.70
CA ALA A 385 -1.71 14.08 19.27
C ALA A 385 -1.21 12.63 19.34
N ALA A 386 0.09 12.42 19.11
CA ALA A 386 0.68 11.08 19.07
C ALA A 386 0.54 10.35 20.41
N GLU A 387 0.51 11.09 21.52
CA GLU A 387 0.38 10.58 22.88
C GLU A 387 -1.03 10.03 23.17
N GLU A 388 -2.04 10.51 22.45
CA GLU A 388 -3.42 10.00 22.57
C GLU A 388 -3.65 8.81 21.63
N LYS A 389 -2.67 8.40 20.82
CA LYS A 389 -2.83 7.26 19.90
C LYS A 389 -2.87 5.94 20.67
N LEU A 390 -3.98 5.22 20.56
CA LEU A 390 -4.20 3.92 21.18
C LEU A 390 -3.62 2.77 20.33
N GLY A 391 -3.64 2.93 19.01
CA GLY A 391 -3.14 1.95 18.05
C GLY A 391 -3.32 2.40 16.60
N GLN A 392 -2.75 1.63 15.67
CA GLN A 392 -2.95 1.81 14.23
C GLN A 392 -2.98 0.43 13.56
N GLY A 393 -3.99 0.21 12.72
CA GLY A 393 -4.13 -0.99 11.88
C GLY A 393 -4.35 -0.60 10.42
N GLY A 394 -4.69 -1.58 9.57
CA GLY A 394 -4.94 -1.37 8.12
C GLY A 394 -6.07 -0.38 7.81
N PHE A 395 -6.97 -0.15 8.78
CA PHE A 395 -8.16 0.69 8.61
C PHE A 395 -7.99 2.11 9.13
N GLY A 396 -6.81 2.46 9.64
CA GLY A 396 -6.50 3.78 10.19
C GLY A 396 -5.99 3.76 11.62
N ALA A 397 -5.94 4.94 12.24
CA ALA A 397 -5.43 5.14 13.59
C ALA A 397 -6.56 5.40 14.57
N VAL A 398 -6.46 4.83 15.78
CA VAL A 398 -7.42 5.03 16.86
C VAL A 398 -6.80 5.92 17.91
N TYR A 399 -7.51 6.97 18.29
CA TYR A 399 -7.08 7.96 19.28
C TYR A 399 -8.01 7.93 20.49
N ARG A 400 -7.45 8.16 21.66
CA ARG A 400 -8.19 8.49 22.85
C ARG A 400 -8.66 9.94 22.74
N GLY A 401 -9.90 10.18 23.14
CA GLY A 401 -10.47 11.52 23.17
C GLY A 401 -11.31 11.75 24.41
N TYR A 402 -11.54 13.02 24.71
CA TYR A 402 -12.43 13.45 25.79
C TYR A 402 -13.47 14.41 25.22
N LEU A 403 -14.74 13.97 25.18
CA LEU A 403 -15.83 14.79 24.68
C LEU A 403 -16.20 15.89 25.67
N ARG A 404 -16.73 17.00 25.14
CA ARG A 404 -17.24 18.12 25.95
C ARG A 404 -18.64 17.86 26.49
N GLU A 405 -19.44 17.07 25.79
CA GLU A 405 -20.82 16.79 26.14
C GLU A 405 -21.13 15.29 25.91
N PRO A 406 -21.31 14.49 26.98
CA PRO A 406 -21.19 14.88 28.39
C PRO A 406 -19.72 15.23 28.76
N PRO A 407 -19.50 16.19 29.68
CA PRO A 407 -18.15 16.69 29.99
C PRO A 407 -17.20 15.60 30.46
N GLY A 408 -16.08 15.47 29.76
CA GLY A 408 -15.00 14.57 30.14
C GLY A 408 -15.24 13.09 29.80
N LEU A 409 -16.29 12.77 29.03
CA LEU A 409 -16.51 11.39 28.58
C LEU A 409 -15.35 10.92 27.72
N ALA A 410 -14.66 9.88 28.18
CA ALA A 410 -13.56 9.28 27.46
C ALA A 410 -14.07 8.39 26.32
N VAL A 411 -13.52 8.58 25.12
CA VAL A 411 -13.93 7.89 23.89
C VAL A 411 -12.73 7.37 23.10
N ALA A 412 -12.97 6.39 22.25
CA ALA A 412 -12.03 5.94 21.22
C ALA A 412 -12.48 6.46 19.85
N ILE A 413 -11.64 7.24 19.18
CA ILE A 413 -11.91 7.88 17.90
C ILE A 413 -11.06 7.19 16.84
N LYS A 414 -11.70 6.33 16.04
CA LYS A 414 -11.11 5.67 14.88
C LYS A 414 -11.13 6.65 13.71
N ARG A 415 -9.95 7.09 13.28
CA ARG A 415 -9.75 7.98 12.13
C ARG A 415 -9.23 7.15 10.97
N PHE A 416 -10.02 7.07 9.90
CA PHE A 416 -9.64 6.36 8.68
C PHE A 416 -8.54 7.13 7.94
N SER A 417 -7.70 6.42 7.19
CA SER A 417 -6.53 7.01 6.52
C SER A 417 -6.90 8.10 5.51
N LYS A 418 -6.04 9.12 5.40
CA LYS A 418 -6.19 10.31 4.54
C LYS A 418 -5.85 10.09 3.07
N HIS A 419 -5.27 8.95 2.70
CA HIS A 419 -5.19 8.60 1.28
C HIS A 419 -6.63 8.51 0.79
N GLU A 420 -7.06 9.53 0.03
CA GLU A 420 -8.45 9.80 -0.36
C GLU A 420 -9.15 8.50 -0.69
N SER A 421 -9.85 7.91 0.28
CA SER A 421 -10.60 6.69 0.06
C SER A 421 -9.90 5.61 -0.77
N SER A 422 -9.11 4.75 -0.14
CA SER A 422 -9.20 3.37 -0.61
C SER A 422 -10.69 3.04 -0.65
N LEU A 423 -11.21 2.61 -1.82
CA LEU A 423 -12.62 2.23 -1.95
C LEU A 423 -13.02 1.31 -0.79
N GLN A 424 -12.06 0.52 -0.31
CA GLN A 424 -12.10 -0.29 0.89
C GLN A 424 -12.37 0.50 2.19
N GLY A 425 -11.58 1.51 2.56
CA GLY A 425 -11.78 2.28 3.80
C GLY A 425 -13.11 3.06 3.81
N LYS A 426 -13.56 3.59 2.66
CA LYS A 426 -14.91 4.16 2.52
C LYS A 426 -16.00 3.10 2.67
N ARG A 427 -15.83 1.92 2.07
CA ARG A 427 -16.76 0.78 2.19
C ARG A 427 -16.85 0.30 3.62
N GLU A 428 -15.74 0.20 4.32
CA GLU A 428 -15.68 -0.21 5.73
C GLU A 428 -16.33 0.82 6.63
N TYR A 429 -16.02 2.12 6.48
CA TYR A 429 -16.70 3.18 7.22
C TYR A 429 -18.23 3.12 7.04
N LYS A 430 -18.69 3.00 5.79
CA LYS A 430 -20.12 2.89 5.48
C LYS A 430 -20.72 1.59 6.04
N SER A 431 -20.02 0.47 5.91
CA SER A 431 -20.45 -0.83 6.41
C SER A 431 -20.57 -0.83 7.92
N GLU A 432 -19.56 -0.29 8.60
CA GLU A 432 -19.50 -0.20 10.05
C GLU A 432 -20.66 0.64 10.56
N ILE A 433 -20.89 1.85 10.02
CA ILE A 433 -22.08 2.67 10.34
C ILE A 433 -23.38 1.90 10.07
N LYS A 434 -23.53 1.29 8.90
CA LYS A 434 -24.76 0.58 8.50
C LYS A 434 -25.10 -0.56 9.46
N VAL A 435 -24.09 -1.31 9.91
CA VAL A 435 -24.26 -2.49 10.76
C VAL A 435 -24.33 -2.08 12.23
N ILE A 436 -23.28 -1.50 12.79
CA ILE A 436 -23.15 -1.29 14.25
C ILE A 436 -24.09 -0.21 14.80
N SER A 437 -24.62 0.69 13.96
CA SER A 437 -25.61 1.69 14.41
C SER A 437 -26.91 1.04 14.90
N ARG A 438 -27.30 -0.10 14.31
CA ARG A 438 -28.55 -0.82 14.56
C ARG A 438 -28.42 -1.89 15.65
N LEU A 439 -27.20 -2.30 15.97
CA LEU A 439 -26.92 -3.36 16.94
C LEU A 439 -26.79 -2.80 18.36
N ARG A 440 -27.35 -3.50 19.35
CA ARG A 440 -27.24 -3.17 20.77
C ARG A 440 -27.11 -4.46 21.57
N HIS A 441 -25.92 -4.74 22.07
CA HIS A 441 -25.65 -5.89 22.92
C HIS A 441 -24.51 -5.60 23.89
N ARG A 442 -24.57 -6.14 25.11
CA ARG A 442 -23.60 -5.84 26.18
C ARG A 442 -22.16 -6.26 25.86
N ASN A 443 -22.02 -7.24 24.95
CA ASN A 443 -20.74 -7.76 24.47
C ASN A 443 -20.37 -7.25 23.07
N LEU A 444 -20.95 -6.13 22.62
CA LEU A 444 -20.52 -5.40 21.42
C LEU A 444 -20.02 -4.01 21.81
N VAL A 445 -18.95 -3.54 21.16
CA VAL A 445 -18.43 -2.19 21.39
C VAL A 445 -19.42 -1.16 20.85
N GLN A 446 -19.91 -0.28 21.71
CA GLN A 446 -20.94 0.69 21.35
C GLN A 446 -20.37 1.83 20.51
N LEU A 447 -20.92 2.00 19.30
CA LEU A 447 -20.73 3.20 18.50
C LEU A 447 -21.56 4.35 19.10
N LEU A 448 -20.87 5.41 19.52
CA LEU A 448 -21.45 6.62 20.09
C LEU A 448 -21.77 7.65 19.02
N GLY A 449 -20.99 7.67 17.94
CA GLY A 449 -21.22 8.60 16.85
C GLY A 449 -20.22 8.50 15.72
N TRP A 450 -20.35 9.43 14.78
CA TRP A 450 -19.59 9.44 13.54
C TRP A 450 -19.33 10.86 13.07
N CYS A 451 -18.31 11.02 12.24
CA CYS A 451 -17.98 12.29 11.60
C CYS A 451 -17.65 12.05 10.13
N HIS A 452 -18.34 12.79 9.27
CA HIS A 452 -18.06 12.89 7.84
C HIS A 452 -17.99 14.37 7.47
N GLY A 453 -16.82 14.82 7.03
CA GLY A 453 -16.62 16.18 6.52
C GLY A 453 -15.15 16.53 6.31
N ARG A 454 -14.87 17.41 5.35
CA ARG A 454 -13.49 17.84 4.99
C ARG A 454 -12.57 16.66 4.63
N GLU A 455 -13.09 15.67 3.90
CA GLU A 455 -12.37 14.43 3.51
C GLU A 455 -11.98 13.52 4.68
N GLU A 456 -12.46 13.80 5.89
CA GLU A 456 -12.18 12.99 7.07
C GLU A 456 -13.37 12.09 7.40
N LEU A 457 -13.08 10.81 7.62
CA LEU A 457 -14.03 9.80 8.08
C LEU A 457 -13.60 9.36 9.47
N LEU A 458 -14.46 9.57 10.47
CA LEU A 458 -14.18 9.15 11.84
C LEU A 458 -15.38 8.45 12.48
N LEU A 459 -15.08 7.47 13.32
CA LEU A 459 -16.05 6.78 14.17
C LEU A 459 -15.66 6.96 15.63
N VAL A 460 -16.67 7.21 16.47
CA VAL A 460 -16.51 7.48 17.90
C VAL A 460 -17.14 6.34 18.68
N TYR A 461 -16.32 5.62 19.43
CA TYR A 461 -16.70 4.48 20.25
C TYR A 461 -16.55 4.78 21.74
N GLU A 462 -17.22 3.99 22.57
CA GLU A 462 -16.87 3.92 23.99
C GLU A 462 -15.38 3.53 24.15
N LEU A 463 -14.70 4.16 25.11
CA LEU A 463 -13.30 3.82 25.38
C LEU A 463 -13.23 2.51 26.16
N MET A 464 -12.40 1.59 25.68
CA MET A 464 -12.13 0.29 26.33
C MET A 464 -10.76 0.36 27.03
N PRO A 465 -10.71 0.59 28.36
CA PRO A 465 -9.48 0.97 29.05
C PRO A 465 -8.46 -0.16 29.14
N ASN A 466 -8.90 -1.42 29.16
CA ASN A 466 -8.03 -2.59 29.14
C ASN A 466 -7.67 -3.03 27.71
N ARG A 467 -7.91 -2.20 26.70
CA ARG A 467 -7.50 -2.43 25.30
C ARG A 467 -7.98 -3.78 24.76
N SER A 468 -7.30 -4.34 23.76
CA SER A 468 -7.67 -5.57 23.06
C SER A 468 -7.05 -6.82 23.70
N LEU A 469 -7.71 -7.97 23.53
CA LEU A 469 -7.34 -9.26 24.12
C LEU A 469 -5.95 -9.74 23.66
N ASP A 470 -5.56 -9.46 22.42
CA ASP A 470 -4.23 -9.83 21.89
C ASP A 470 -3.06 -9.22 22.67
N ILE A 471 -3.23 -8.01 23.23
CA ILE A 471 -2.22 -7.36 24.08
C ILE A 471 -2.00 -8.17 25.36
N HIS A 472 -3.06 -8.76 25.91
CA HIS A 472 -3.00 -9.56 27.12
C HIS A 472 -2.45 -10.98 26.87
N LEU A 473 -2.75 -11.55 25.70
CA LEU A 473 -2.25 -12.86 25.32
C LEU A 473 -0.77 -12.82 24.93
N HIS A 474 -0.37 -11.83 24.13
CA HIS A 474 0.94 -11.83 23.44
C HIS A 474 1.80 -10.59 23.69
N GLY A 475 1.26 -9.54 24.30
CA GLY A 475 1.96 -8.28 24.50
C GLY A 475 2.91 -8.30 25.72
N LYS A 476 4.04 -7.60 25.62
CA LYS A 476 5.03 -7.46 26.72
C LYS A 476 4.49 -6.76 27.97
N HIS A 477 3.42 -5.99 27.82
CA HIS A 477 2.81 -5.17 28.88
C HIS A 477 1.35 -5.56 29.16
N GLY A 478 0.91 -6.73 28.69
CA GLY A 478 -0.43 -7.24 28.97
C GLY A 478 -0.55 -7.71 30.42
N THR A 479 -1.71 -7.45 31.04
CA THR A 479 -2.07 -8.09 32.32
C THR A 479 -2.24 -9.59 32.09
N PHE A 480 -1.67 -10.40 32.98
CA PHE A 480 -1.88 -11.85 32.99
C PHE A 480 -3.37 -12.19 33.19
N LEU A 481 -3.94 -12.95 32.26
CA LEU A 481 -5.32 -13.42 32.34
C LEU A 481 -5.35 -14.82 32.96
N THR A 482 -5.95 -14.91 34.15
CA THR A 482 -6.20 -16.20 34.82
C THR A 482 -7.21 -17.02 34.02
N TRP A 483 -7.25 -18.33 34.26
CA TRP A 483 -8.17 -19.23 33.57
C TRP A 483 -9.66 -18.79 33.69
N PRO A 484 -10.18 -18.43 34.88
CA PRO A 484 -11.57 -17.93 34.99
C PRO A 484 -11.83 -16.65 34.17
N MET A 485 -10.85 -15.75 34.06
CA MET A 485 -10.97 -14.56 33.21
C MET A 485 -11.05 -14.95 31.73
N ARG A 486 -10.21 -15.89 31.29
CA ARG A 486 -10.22 -16.42 29.92
C ARG A 486 -11.56 -17.05 29.58
N MET A 487 -12.08 -17.92 30.46
CA MET A 487 -13.39 -18.54 30.28
C MET A 487 -14.51 -17.50 30.14
N LYS A 488 -14.53 -16.49 31.01
CA LYS A 488 -15.51 -15.41 30.93
C LYS A 488 -15.43 -14.67 29.60
N ILE A 489 -14.23 -14.33 29.13
CA ILE A 489 -13.99 -13.66 27.85
C ILE A 489 -14.51 -14.51 26.67
N LEU A 490 -14.26 -15.81 26.67
CA LEU A 490 -14.71 -16.72 25.61
C LEU A 490 -16.24 -16.83 25.56
N LEU A 491 -16.88 -16.95 26.73
CA LEU A 491 -18.35 -16.99 26.83
C LEU A 491 -18.98 -15.66 26.40
N GLU A 492 -18.38 -14.53 26.76
CA GLU A 492 -18.85 -13.20 26.36
C GLU A 492 -18.68 -12.95 24.86
N LEU A 493 -17.58 -13.43 24.25
CA LEU A 493 -17.37 -13.41 22.81
C LEU A 493 -18.41 -14.28 22.08
N GLY A 494 -18.65 -15.50 22.56
CA GLY A 494 -19.66 -16.38 21.96
C GLY A 494 -21.09 -15.85 22.15
N SER A 495 -21.38 -15.16 23.25
CA SER A 495 -22.65 -14.43 23.45
C SER A 495 -22.82 -13.30 22.43
N ALA A 496 -21.75 -12.57 22.10
CA ALA A 496 -21.79 -11.57 21.03
C ALA A 496 -22.07 -12.22 19.66
N LEU A 497 -21.39 -13.32 19.35
CA LEU A 497 -21.54 -14.00 18.07
C LEU A 497 -22.93 -14.64 17.90
N LEU A 498 -23.47 -15.24 18.96
CA LEU A 498 -24.84 -15.76 18.99
C LEU A 498 -25.86 -14.67 18.68
N TYR A 499 -25.70 -13.49 19.28
CA TYR A 499 -26.55 -12.35 19.02
C TYR A 499 -26.51 -11.92 17.54
N LEU A 500 -25.31 -11.84 16.95
CA LEU A 500 -25.11 -11.45 15.56
C LEU A 500 -25.71 -12.46 14.57
N HIS A 501 -25.57 -13.75 14.84
CA HIS A 501 -26.00 -14.81 13.91
C HIS A 501 -27.47 -15.15 14.03
N GLU A 502 -28.06 -15.11 15.22
CA GLU A 502 -29.36 -15.74 15.47
C GLU A 502 -30.39 -14.87 16.18
N GLU A 503 -29.98 -13.88 17.00
CA GLU A 503 -30.93 -13.14 17.85
C GLU A 503 -31.31 -11.76 17.29
N TRP A 504 -30.57 -11.27 16.30
CA TRP A 504 -30.87 -10.02 15.60
C TRP A 504 -31.79 -10.25 14.38
N GLU A 505 -32.53 -9.20 13.98
CA GLU A 505 -33.52 -9.21 12.88
C GLU A 505 -32.96 -9.80 11.58
N GLN A 506 -31.68 -9.54 11.29
CA GLN A 506 -30.94 -10.13 10.17
C GLN A 506 -29.67 -10.79 10.69
N CYS A 507 -29.20 -11.83 10.01
CA CYS A 507 -27.90 -12.42 10.31
C CYS A 507 -26.79 -11.42 9.96
N VAL A 508 -25.86 -11.21 10.89
CA VAL A 508 -24.70 -10.35 10.71
C VAL A 508 -23.45 -11.23 10.68
N LEU A 509 -22.82 -11.34 9.51
CA LEU A 509 -21.50 -11.96 9.38
C LEU A 509 -20.43 -10.96 9.78
N HIS A 510 -19.61 -11.25 10.79
CA HIS A 510 -18.57 -10.36 11.30
C HIS A 510 -17.34 -10.34 10.40
N ARG A 511 -16.87 -11.52 9.97
CA ARG A 511 -15.76 -11.75 9.01
C ARG A 511 -14.35 -11.37 9.45
N ASP A 512 -14.18 -10.78 10.63
CA ASP A 512 -12.86 -10.49 11.21
C ASP A 512 -12.82 -10.77 12.73
N ILE A 513 -13.26 -11.95 13.14
CA ILE A 513 -13.21 -12.37 14.56
C ILE A 513 -11.78 -12.81 14.90
N LYS A 514 -11.13 -12.06 15.80
CA LYS A 514 -9.75 -12.28 16.29
C LYS A 514 -9.51 -11.52 17.59
N PRO A 515 -8.49 -11.86 18.41
CA PRO A 515 -8.30 -11.20 19.71
C PRO A 515 -8.02 -9.70 19.63
N SER A 516 -7.46 -9.18 18.54
CA SER A 516 -7.25 -7.73 18.37
C SER A 516 -8.56 -6.93 18.22
N ASN A 517 -9.66 -7.62 17.87
CA ASN A 517 -10.99 -7.03 17.72
C ASN A 517 -11.88 -7.33 18.94
N VAL A 518 -11.37 -8.04 19.95
CA VAL A 518 -12.06 -8.30 21.22
C VAL A 518 -11.51 -7.34 22.27
N MET A 519 -12.29 -6.33 22.63
CA MET A 519 -11.91 -5.28 23.56
C MET A 519 -12.34 -5.61 24.99
N LEU A 520 -11.58 -5.15 25.98
CA LEU A 520 -11.80 -5.42 27.40
C LEU A 520 -12.19 -4.15 28.17
N ASP A 521 -13.34 -4.19 28.84
CA ASP A 521 -13.82 -3.09 29.68
C ASP A 521 -13.06 -3.02 31.02
N GLU A 522 -13.41 -2.07 31.89
CA GLU A 522 -12.79 -1.89 33.21
C GLU A 522 -12.79 -3.17 34.07
N SER A 523 -13.80 -4.03 33.89
CA SER A 523 -13.97 -5.29 34.61
C SER A 523 -13.47 -6.51 33.83
N PHE A 524 -12.64 -6.29 32.80
CA PHE A 524 -12.13 -7.31 31.88
C PHE A 524 -13.24 -8.10 31.16
N ARG A 525 -14.42 -7.50 30.97
CA ARG A 525 -15.45 -8.11 30.14
C ARG A 525 -15.17 -7.86 28.66
N ALA A 526 -15.42 -8.88 27.86
CA ALA A 526 -15.19 -8.86 26.43
C ALA A 526 -16.34 -8.17 25.68
N LYS A 527 -15.95 -7.30 24.76
CA LYS A 527 -16.82 -6.71 23.74
C LYS A 527 -16.19 -6.84 22.36
N LEU A 528 -16.92 -7.43 21.43
CA LEU A 528 -16.51 -7.54 20.04
C LEU A 528 -16.69 -6.19 19.32
N GLY A 529 -15.66 -5.75 18.60
CA GLY A 529 -15.66 -4.52 17.81
C GLY A 529 -15.12 -4.75 16.39
N ASP A 530 -14.98 -3.65 15.65
CA ASP A 530 -14.55 -3.58 14.26
C ASP A 530 -15.48 -4.28 13.25
N PHE A 531 -16.54 -3.57 12.87
CA PHE A 531 -17.56 -4.07 11.92
C PHE A 531 -17.29 -3.63 10.47
N GLY A 532 -16.07 -3.20 10.14
CA GLY A 532 -15.72 -2.72 8.80
C GLY A 532 -15.98 -3.76 7.69
N LEU A 533 -15.69 -5.02 7.97
CA LEU A 533 -15.92 -6.12 7.02
C LEU A 533 -17.31 -6.76 7.14
N ALA A 534 -18.10 -6.38 8.14
CA ALA A 534 -19.36 -7.04 8.47
C ALA A 534 -20.40 -6.92 7.36
N ARG A 535 -21.30 -7.89 7.23
CA ARG A 535 -22.38 -7.86 6.23
C ARG A 535 -23.69 -8.39 6.80
N LEU A 536 -24.80 -7.80 6.34
CA LEU A 536 -26.15 -8.26 6.64
C LEU A 536 -26.56 -9.33 5.61
N VAL A 537 -27.08 -10.43 6.10
CA VAL A 537 -27.56 -11.57 5.32
C VAL A 537 -28.95 -11.94 5.82
N ASP A 538 -29.87 -12.18 4.89
CA ASP A 538 -31.18 -12.71 5.29
C ASP A 538 -31.00 -14.13 5.83
N HIS A 539 -31.64 -14.42 6.97
CA HIS A 539 -31.56 -15.72 7.64
C HIS A 539 -31.87 -16.92 6.72
N ALA A 540 -32.67 -16.71 5.67
CA ALA A 540 -33.04 -17.74 4.70
C ALA A 540 -31.99 -17.99 3.59
N ALA A 541 -31.04 -17.08 3.35
CA ALA A 541 -30.10 -17.16 2.23
C ALA A 541 -28.81 -17.95 2.56
N GLY A 542 -28.50 -18.14 3.84
CA GLY A 542 -27.47 -19.04 4.38
C GLY A 542 -26.00 -18.71 4.06
N THR A 543 -25.69 -18.03 2.96
CA THR A 543 -24.31 -17.73 2.53
C THR A 543 -24.26 -16.49 1.66
N GLN A 544 -23.14 -15.76 1.68
CA GLN A 544 -22.95 -14.56 0.86
C GLN A 544 -21.65 -14.63 0.05
N THR A 545 -21.76 -14.41 -1.26
CA THR A 545 -20.59 -14.27 -2.15
C THR A 545 -19.86 -12.98 -1.83
N MET A 546 -18.57 -13.07 -1.57
CA MET A 546 -17.71 -11.91 -1.32
C MET A 546 -17.23 -11.35 -2.66
N THR A 547 -17.15 -10.01 -2.75
CA THR A 547 -16.53 -9.34 -3.89
C THR A 547 -15.01 -9.46 -3.91
N ALA A 548 -14.40 -9.76 -2.77
CA ALA A 548 -12.98 -10.12 -2.60
C ALA A 548 -12.81 -10.91 -1.30
N VAL A 549 -11.86 -11.86 -1.26
CA VAL A 549 -11.47 -12.53 -0.01
C VAL A 549 -10.82 -11.48 0.90
N SER A 550 -11.39 -11.27 2.08
CA SER A 550 -10.91 -10.26 3.04
C SER A 550 -11.11 -10.78 4.47
N GLY A 551 -10.07 -10.63 5.29
CA GLY A 551 -10.00 -11.05 6.69
C GLY A 551 -8.54 -11.29 7.08
N THR A 552 -8.30 -11.77 8.30
CA THR A 552 -6.94 -11.89 8.83
C THR A 552 -6.35 -13.31 8.62
N PRO A 553 -5.17 -13.45 7.98
CA PRO A 553 -4.50 -14.74 7.84
C PRO A 553 -4.33 -15.46 9.19
N GLY A 554 -4.63 -16.76 9.22
CA GLY A 554 -4.63 -17.58 10.43
C GLY A 554 -6.01 -17.72 11.11
N TYR A 555 -6.94 -16.78 10.87
CA TYR A 555 -8.34 -16.86 11.34
C TYR A 555 -9.32 -17.12 10.21
N LEU A 556 -8.92 -16.84 8.95
CA LEU A 556 -9.74 -17.09 7.77
C LEU A 556 -10.03 -18.58 7.57
N ASP A 557 -11.31 -18.91 7.42
CA ASP A 557 -11.76 -20.24 7.03
C ASP A 557 -11.15 -20.64 5.67
N PRO A 558 -10.41 -21.76 5.58
CA PRO A 558 -9.84 -22.23 4.33
C PRO A 558 -10.87 -22.39 3.20
N GLN A 559 -12.10 -22.80 3.51
CA GLN A 559 -13.16 -22.91 2.50
C GLN A 559 -13.64 -21.54 2.01
N CYS A 560 -13.69 -20.54 2.89
CA CYS A 560 -13.97 -19.16 2.52
C CYS A 560 -12.88 -18.59 1.60
N ILE A 561 -11.61 -18.94 1.83
CA ILE A 561 -10.48 -18.52 0.96
C ILE A 561 -10.65 -19.11 -0.46
N VAL A 562 -10.97 -20.40 -0.55
CA VAL A 562 -11.08 -21.10 -1.85
C VAL A 562 -12.33 -20.69 -2.60
N THR A 563 -13.47 -20.56 -1.92
CA THR A 563 -14.77 -20.30 -2.56
C THR A 563 -15.10 -18.82 -2.70
N GLY A 564 -14.43 -17.94 -1.95
CA GLY A 564 -14.79 -16.53 -1.86
C GLY A 564 -16.17 -16.29 -1.23
N ARG A 565 -16.71 -17.24 -0.46
CA ARG A 565 -18.03 -17.13 0.19
C ARG A 565 -17.87 -17.11 1.70
N ALA A 566 -18.42 -16.07 2.33
CA ALA A 566 -18.51 -15.97 3.78
C ALA A 566 -19.88 -16.50 4.26
N SER A 567 -19.88 -17.10 5.44
CA SER A 567 -21.07 -17.67 6.08
C SER A 567 -20.94 -17.67 7.61
N THR A 568 -22.01 -18.05 8.30
CA THR A 568 -22.00 -18.24 9.75
C THR A 568 -20.93 -19.24 10.18
N GLU A 569 -20.72 -20.30 9.40
CA GLU A 569 -19.71 -21.34 9.65
C GLU A 569 -18.28 -20.80 9.51
N SER A 570 -18.06 -19.77 8.68
CA SER A 570 -16.74 -19.12 8.55
C SER A 570 -16.41 -18.23 9.75
N ASP A 571 -17.42 -17.58 10.34
CA ASP A 571 -17.28 -16.86 11.61
C ASP A 571 -17.08 -17.84 12.77
N VAL A 572 -17.79 -18.98 12.79
CA VAL A 572 -17.59 -20.05 13.77
C VAL A 572 -16.16 -20.61 13.70
N TYR A 573 -15.60 -20.79 12.50
CA TYR A 573 -14.20 -21.18 12.34
C TYR A 573 -13.27 -20.18 13.03
N SER A 574 -13.46 -18.88 12.75
CA SER A 574 -12.67 -17.81 13.35
C SER A 574 -12.80 -17.78 14.88
N PHE A 575 -14.01 -17.98 15.41
CA PHE A 575 -14.27 -18.14 16.84
C PHE A 575 -13.53 -19.35 17.43
N GLY A 576 -13.53 -20.48 16.74
CA GLY A 576 -12.78 -21.67 17.14
C GLY A 576 -11.27 -21.44 17.23
N VAL A 577 -10.70 -20.69 16.28
CA VAL A 577 -9.28 -20.27 16.36
C VAL A 577 -9.03 -19.43 17.61
N VAL A 578 -9.93 -18.50 17.96
CA VAL A 578 -9.82 -17.68 19.18
C VAL A 578 -9.91 -18.54 20.45
N LEU A 579 -10.81 -19.54 20.50
CA LEU A 579 -10.89 -20.49 21.62
C LEU A 579 -9.54 -21.19 21.85
N LEU A 580 -8.93 -21.71 20.78
CA LEU A 580 -7.64 -22.40 20.84
C LEU A 580 -6.52 -21.43 21.24
N GLU A 581 -6.48 -20.23 20.67
CA GLU A 581 -5.45 -19.24 20.96
C GLU A 581 -5.51 -18.75 22.41
N VAL A 582 -6.71 -18.54 22.95
CA VAL A 582 -6.90 -18.16 24.36
C VAL A 582 -6.50 -19.29 25.30
N ALA A 583 -6.81 -20.55 24.97
CA ALA A 583 -6.43 -21.69 25.80
C ALA A 583 -4.92 -21.97 25.75
N CYS A 584 -4.30 -21.87 24.57
CA CYS A 584 -2.90 -22.20 24.36
C CYS A 584 -1.93 -21.04 24.63
N GLY A 585 -2.42 -19.80 24.62
CA GLY A 585 -1.57 -18.60 24.69
C GLY A 585 -0.61 -18.45 23.49
N ARG A 586 -0.92 -19.09 22.36
CA ARG A 586 -0.07 -19.16 21.17
C ARG A 586 -0.78 -18.55 19.97
N LYS A 587 -0.05 -17.77 19.15
CA LYS A 587 -0.62 -17.18 17.93
C LYS A 587 -1.01 -18.25 16.92
N PRO A 588 -2.07 -18.05 16.11
CA PRO A 588 -2.52 -19.04 15.13
C PRO A 588 -1.47 -19.40 14.08
N MET A 589 -0.60 -18.45 13.74
CA MET A 589 0.49 -18.61 12.78
C MET A 589 1.76 -17.90 13.26
N SER A 590 2.91 -18.59 13.20
CA SER A 590 4.22 -17.98 13.48
C SER A 590 5.33 -18.68 12.69
N MET A 591 6.44 -17.98 12.45
CA MET A 591 7.63 -18.58 11.83
C MET A 591 8.41 -19.36 12.88
N ILE A 592 8.82 -20.58 12.55
CA ILE A 592 9.69 -21.42 13.38
C ILE A 592 11.13 -20.96 13.12
N PRO A 593 11.89 -20.54 14.14
CA PRO A 593 13.30 -20.18 13.99
C PRO A 593 14.12 -21.33 13.39
N SER A 594 15.10 -21.00 12.56
CA SER A 594 15.92 -21.95 11.78
C SER A 594 16.78 -22.92 12.60
N ASP A 595 16.81 -22.78 13.92
CA ASP A 595 17.74 -23.49 14.81
C ASP A 595 17.13 -24.75 15.46
N GLU A 596 15.85 -25.05 15.21
CA GLU A 596 15.20 -26.28 15.70
C GLU A 596 15.13 -27.35 14.58
N ASP A 597 16.13 -28.22 14.57
CA ASP A 597 16.45 -29.20 13.52
C ASP A 597 15.45 -30.37 13.32
N GLN A 598 14.22 -30.31 13.83
CA GLN A 598 13.34 -31.49 13.85
C GLN A 598 11.97 -31.40 13.15
N GLN A 599 11.55 -30.27 12.56
CA GLN A 599 10.21 -30.22 11.91
C GLN A 599 10.14 -29.46 10.57
N ARG A 600 11.03 -29.86 9.64
CA ARG A 600 10.94 -29.50 8.20
C ARG A 600 9.85 -30.27 7.43
N LYS A 601 8.62 -30.35 7.95
CA LYS A 601 7.47 -30.90 7.19
C LYS A 601 6.50 -29.83 6.64
N ASN A 602 6.52 -28.61 7.17
CA ASN A 602 5.52 -27.56 6.85
C ASN A 602 6.09 -26.24 6.31
N GLY A 603 7.32 -26.22 5.78
CA GLY A 603 7.90 -25.00 5.18
C GLY A 603 8.26 -23.90 6.19
N GLY A 604 8.48 -24.24 7.47
CA GLY A 604 8.93 -23.29 8.50
C GLY A 604 7.82 -22.49 9.20
N VAL A 605 6.54 -22.81 8.97
CA VAL A 605 5.39 -22.11 9.58
C VAL A 605 4.69 -23.01 10.60
N PHE A 606 4.54 -22.53 11.83
CA PHE A 606 3.70 -23.13 12.87
C PHE A 606 2.22 -22.80 12.63
N ARG A 607 1.33 -23.79 12.75
CA ARG A 607 -0.13 -23.63 12.63
C ARG A 607 -0.82 -24.21 13.86
N LEU A 608 -1.52 -23.34 14.60
CA LEU A 608 -2.11 -23.70 15.89
C LEU A 608 -3.15 -24.83 15.79
N VAL A 609 -4.03 -24.76 14.80
CA VAL A 609 -5.11 -25.76 14.61
C VAL A 609 -4.53 -27.15 14.33
N GLU A 610 -3.57 -27.25 13.40
CA GLU A 610 -2.92 -28.53 13.05
C GLU A 610 -2.20 -29.15 14.25
N TRP A 611 -1.48 -28.32 15.02
CA TRP A 611 -0.77 -28.75 16.22
C TRP A 611 -1.71 -29.21 17.34
N ALA A 612 -2.76 -28.44 17.64
CA ALA A 612 -3.75 -28.80 18.64
C ALA A 612 -4.52 -30.08 18.26
N TRP A 613 -4.83 -30.28 16.98
CA TRP A 613 -5.46 -31.51 16.49
C TRP A 613 -4.55 -32.73 16.66
N GLY A 614 -3.24 -32.57 16.46
CA GLY A 614 -2.25 -33.62 16.72
C GLY A 614 -2.29 -34.11 18.17
N LEU A 615 -2.24 -33.17 19.13
CA LEU A 615 -2.33 -33.48 20.56
C LEU A 615 -3.66 -34.12 20.94
N TYR A 616 -4.78 -33.67 20.35
CA TYR A 616 -6.07 -34.33 20.54
C TYR A 616 -6.05 -35.79 20.05
N GLY A 617 -5.47 -36.05 18.89
CA GLY A 617 -5.32 -37.40 18.33
C GLY A 617 -4.50 -38.36 19.18
N GLU A 618 -3.54 -37.82 19.93
CA GLU A 618 -2.66 -38.55 20.85
C GLU A 618 -3.27 -38.69 22.25
N GLY A 619 -4.40 -38.04 22.53
CA GLY A 619 -5.01 -38.00 23.87
C GLY A 619 -4.28 -37.07 24.85
N ALA A 620 -3.45 -36.16 24.34
CA ALA A 620 -2.59 -35.25 25.09
C ALA A 620 -3.06 -33.78 25.01
N ILE A 621 -4.35 -33.54 24.74
CA ILE A 621 -4.88 -32.18 24.46
C ILE A 621 -4.66 -31.17 25.59
N LEU A 622 -4.55 -31.63 26.83
CA LEU A 622 -4.26 -30.78 27.99
C LEU A 622 -2.84 -30.22 27.99
N GLU A 623 -1.89 -30.87 27.31
CA GLU A 623 -0.53 -30.37 27.13
C GLU A 623 -0.48 -29.11 26.26
N ALA A 624 -1.56 -28.81 25.53
CA ALA A 624 -1.66 -27.60 24.74
C ALA A 624 -1.90 -26.34 25.57
N ALA A 625 -2.29 -26.47 26.85
CA ALA A 625 -2.64 -25.35 27.71
C ALA A 625 -1.47 -24.36 27.85
N ASP A 626 -1.80 -23.06 27.94
CA ASP A 626 -0.81 -22.00 28.12
C ASP A 626 0.07 -22.27 29.34
N GLU A 627 1.36 -22.47 29.11
CA GLU A 627 2.37 -22.79 30.13
C GLU A 627 2.39 -21.75 31.25
N ARG A 628 2.02 -20.49 30.97
CA ARG A 628 1.96 -19.42 31.98
C ARG A 628 0.86 -19.63 33.01
N LEU A 629 -0.15 -20.46 32.73
CA LEU A 629 -1.16 -20.85 33.71
C LEU A 629 -0.57 -21.76 34.79
N ASN A 630 0.55 -22.46 34.53
CA ASN A 630 1.28 -23.28 35.49
C ASN A 630 0.37 -24.26 36.29
N GLY A 631 -0.62 -24.85 35.61
CA GLY A 631 -1.60 -25.76 36.24
C GLY A 631 -2.74 -25.09 37.01
N ASP A 632 -2.79 -23.75 37.09
CA ASP A 632 -3.90 -22.99 37.69
C ASP A 632 -5.07 -22.83 36.72
N HIS A 633 -5.65 -23.97 36.33
CA HIS A 633 -6.82 -24.07 35.45
C HIS A 633 -7.61 -25.34 35.77
N ASP A 634 -8.91 -25.32 35.47
CA ASP A 634 -9.73 -26.53 35.50
C ASP A 634 -9.47 -27.34 34.23
N ALA A 635 -8.91 -28.53 34.38
CA ALA A 635 -8.56 -29.40 33.25
C ALA A 635 -9.78 -29.78 32.40
N ALA A 636 -10.96 -29.98 33.00
CA ALA A 636 -12.17 -30.31 32.28
C ALA A 636 -12.70 -29.10 31.49
N GLU A 637 -12.53 -27.88 32.00
CA GLU A 637 -12.83 -26.66 31.24
C GLU A 637 -11.85 -26.45 30.08
N VAL A 638 -10.55 -26.65 30.30
CA VAL A 638 -9.53 -26.56 29.23
C VAL A 638 -9.81 -27.57 28.12
N GLU A 639 -10.02 -28.84 28.48
CA GLU A 639 -10.37 -29.89 27.51
C GLU A 639 -11.62 -29.50 26.70
N ARG A 640 -12.65 -28.99 27.37
CA ARG A 640 -13.90 -28.55 26.74
C ARG A 640 -13.68 -27.40 25.77
N VAL A 641 -12.94 -26.36 26.16
CA VAL A 641 -12.59 -25.23 25.27
C VAL A 641 -11.80 -25.71 24.06
N MET A 642 -10.80 -26.57 24.28
CA MET A 642 -9.94 -27.09 23.22
C MET A 642 -10.74 -27.94 22.22
N VAL A 643 -11.56 -28.86 22.71
CA VAL A 643 -12.37 -29.74 21.85
C VAL A 643 -13.44 -28.95 21.11
N VAL A 644 -14.11 -27.98 21.74
CA VAL A 644 -15.04 -27.08 21.04
C VAL A 644 -14.29 -26.23 20.01
N GLY A 645 -13.08 -25.75 20.32
CA GLY A 645 -12.23 -25.03 19.37
C GLY A 645 -11.88 -25.86 18.13
N LEU A 646 -11.54 -27.13 18.29
CA LEU A 646 -11.31 -28.08 17.20
C LEU A 646 -12.59 -28.39 16.42
N TRP A 647 -13.73 -28.50 17.10
CA TRP A 647 -15.02 -28.74 16.44
C TRP A 647 -15.44 -27.55 15.58
N CYS A 648 -15.28 -26.32 16.10
CA CYS A 648 -15.49 -25.08 15.36
C CYS A 648 -14.53 -24.92 14.17
N THR A 649 -13.30 -25.41 14.27
CA THR A 649 -12.26 -25.29 13.22
C THR A 649 -12.23 -26.48 12.26
N HIS A 650 -13.27 -27.32 12.28
CA HIS A 650 -13.34 -28.51 11.43
C HIS A 650 -13.21 -28.14 9.93
N PRO A 651 -12.36 -28.85 9.14
CA PRO A 651 -12.15 -28.53 7.72
C PRO A 651 -13.42 -28.60 6.86
N ASP A 652 -14.31 -29.56 7.15
CA ASP A 652 -15.65 -29.63 6.57
C ASP A 652 -16.59 -28.67 7.32
N THR A 653 -17.15 -27.67 6.60
CA THR A 653 -18.09 -26.69 7.16
C THR A 653 -19.35 -27.33 7.71
N THR A 654 -19.82 -28.42 7.13
CA THR A 654 -21.08 -29.06 7.54
C THR A 654 -20.95 -29.84 8.85
N ALA A 655 -19.72 -30.14 9.25
CA ALA A 655 -19.42 -30.79 10.52
C ALA A 655 -19.14 -29.79 11.66
N ARG A 656 -19.06 -28.49 11.36
CA ARG A 656 -18.91 -27.44 12.38
C ARG A 656 -20.22 -27.25 13.14
N PRO A 657 -20.17 -26.92 14.44
CA PRO A 657 -21.36 -26.57 15.20
C PRO A 657 -21.90 -25.21 14.76
N THR A 658 -23.17 -24.96 15.04
CA THR A 658 -23.68 -23.60 15.17
C THR A 658 -23.06 -22.91 16.40
N VAL A 659 -23.03 -21.58 16.42
CA VAL A 659 -22.56 -20.84 17.60
C VAL A 659 -23.38 -21.19 18.85
N ARG A 660 -24.69 -21.44 18.70
CA ARG A 660 -25.56 -21.90 19.79
C ARG A 660 -25.11 -23.25 20.36
N GLU A 661 -24.79 -24.23 19.51
CA GLU A 661 -24.32 -25.55 19.96
C GLU A 661 -22.94 -25.47 20.60
N ALA A 662 -22.02 -24.68 20.03
CA ALA A 662 -20.72 -24.41 20.60
C ALA A 662 -20.85 -23.78 22.00
N MET A 663 -21.69 -22.76 22.14
CA MET A 663 -21.95 -22.08 23.41
C MET A 663 -22.64 -22.98 24.43
N ALA A 664 -23.62 -23.79 24.02
CA ALA A 664 -24.26 -24.76 24.89
C ALA A 664 -23.24 -25.79 25.43
N THR A 665 -22.29 -26.21 24.61
CA THR A 665 -21.22 -27.16 25.00
C THR A 665 -20.17 -26.49 25.88
N LEU A 666 -19.87 -25.20 25.69
CA LEU A 666 -18.96 -24.44 26.56
C LEU A 666 -19.57 -24.20 27.95
N HIS A 667 -20.88 -23.94 28.02
CA HIS A 667 -21.60 -23.69 29.27
C HIS A 667 -21.94 -24.96 30.06
N ASN A 668 -22.30 -26.04 29.37
CA ASN A 668 -22.79 -27.25 30.00
C ASN A 668 -21.69 -28.31 30.09
N CYS A 669 -21.69 -29.11 31.16
CA CYS A 669 -20.94 -30.36 31.24
C CYS A 669 -21.58 -31.47 30.36
N SER A 670 -22.08 -31.10 29.17
CA SER A 670 -22.59 -32.05 28.17
C SER A 670 -21.45 -32.87 27.58
N GLN A 671 -21.81 -34.02 27.01
CA GLN A 671 -20.85 -34.89 26.35
C GLN A 671 -20.15 -34.14 25.21
N LEU A 672 -18.81 -34.16 25.22
CA LEU A 672 -18.00 -33.51 24.20
C LEU A 672 -18.22 -34.17 22.82
N PRO A 673 -18.15 -33.42 21.71
CA PRO A 673 -18.20 -33.99 20.39
C PRO A 673 -17.00 -34.93 20.18
N VAL A 674 -17.24 -36.08 19.55
CA VAL A 674 -16.16 -37.01 19.20
C VAL A 674 -15.61 -36.61 17.85
N LEU A 675 -14.43 -36.00 17.86
CA LEU A 675 -13.71 -35.59 16.65
C LEU A 675 -12.78 -36.72 16.17
N PRO A 676 -12.47 -36.79 14.86
CA PRO A 676 -11.50 -37.75 14.34
C PRO A 676 -10.10 -37.52 14.92
N SER A 677 -9.38 -38.61 15.20
CA SER A 677 -8.02 -38.56 15.79
C SER A 677 -6.96 -37.97 14.87
N LYS A 678 -7.26 -37.80 13.58
CA LYS A 678 -6.42 -37.05 12.64
C LYS A 678 -7.28 -35.98 11.98
N MET A 679 -6.69 -34.79 11.79
CA MET A 679 -7.35 -33.71 11.10
C MET A 679 -7.75 -34.17 9.69
N PRO A 680 -9.04 -34.07 9.31
CA PRO A 680 -9.47 -34.41 7.97
C PRO A 680 -8.74 -33.57 6.92
N VAL A 681 -8.45 -34.17 5.76
CA VAL A 681 -7.89 -33.41 4.65
C VAL A 681 -9.01 -32.53 4.07
N PRO A 682 -8.80 -31.20 3.94
CA PRO A 682 -9.79 -30.32 3.33
C PRO A 682 -10.13 -30.80 1.90
N THR A 683 -11.40 -31.12 1.67
CA THR A 683 -11.88 -31.53 0.33
C THR A 683 -12.58 -30.33 -0.29
N TYR A 684 -11.87 -29.53 -1.07
CA TYR A 684 -12.48 -28.41 -1.78
C TYR A 684 -13.13 -28.90 -3.08
N ALA A 685 -14.45 -28.99 -3.11
CA ALA A 685 -15.16 -29.27 -4.35
C ALA A 685 -15.02 -28.07 -5.31
N PRO A 686 -14.67 -28.28 -6.60
CA PRO A 686 -14.71 -27.22 -7.57
C PRO A 686 -16.15 -26.68 -7.70
N PRO A 687 -16.35 -25.37 -7.91
CA PRO A 687 -17.69 -24.82 -8.05
C PRO A 687 -18.41 -25.49 -9.23
N PRO A 688 -19.73 -25.75 -9.14
CA PRO A 688 -20.50 -26.26 -10.26
C PRO A 688 -20.41 -25.25 -11.41
N LEU A 689 -19.93 -25.68 -12.58
CA LEU A 689 -20.06 -24.89 -13.80
C LEU A 689 -21.56 -24.73 -14.08
N THR A 690 -22.07 -23.53 -13.85
CA THR A 690 -23.41 -23.15 -14.31
C THR A 690 -23.37 -23.07 -15.84
N LEU A 691 -23.89 -24.11 -16.49
CA LEU A 691 -24.13 -24.12 -17.92
C LEU A 691 -25.26 -23.12 -18.22
N GLY A 692 -24.91 -21.99 -18.82
CA GLY A 692 -25.83 -20.94 -19.21
C GLY A 692 -25.36 -20.24 -20.49
N ASP A 693 -26.13 -20.49 -21.54
CA ASP A 693 -26.25 -19.83 -22.84
C ASP A 693 -25.11 -19.93 -23.86
N GLU A 694 -25.41 -20.74 -24.88
CA GLU A 694 -24.76 -20.79 -26.19
C GLU A 694 -24.68 -19.40 -26.83
N VAL A 695 -23.47 -18.99 -27.19
CA VAL A 695 -23.25 -18.14 -28.36
C VAL A 695 -22.14 -18.77 -29.17
N GLY A 696 -22.54 -19.40 -30.27
CA GLY A 696 -21.63 -20.03 -31.21
C GLY A 696 -20.70 -19.02 -31.86
N LEU A 697 -19.41 -19.36 -31.91
CA LEU A 697 -18.51 -18.81 -32.90
C LEU A 697 -17.66 -19.93 -33.48
N SER A 698 -18.10 -20.38 -34.65
CA SER A 698 -17.39 -21.30 -35.52
C SER A 698 -16.18 -20.59 -36.13
N THR A 699 -14.98 -21.07 -35.82
CA THR A 699 -13.80 -20.83 -36.68
C THR A 699 -13.07 -22.14 -36.92
N SER A 700 -13.30 -22.64 -38.13
CA SER A 700 -12.60 -23.75 -38.77
C SER A 700 -11.17 -23.36 -39.10
N LEU A 701 -10.18 -24.12 -38.61
CA LEU A 701 -8.90 -24.30 -39.29
C LEU A 701 -8.45 -25.77 -39.16
N THR A 702 -8.43 -26.43 -40.32
CA THR A 702 -7.72 -27.66 -40.69
C THR A 702 -6.20 -27.46 -40.48
N SER A 703 -5.30 -28.42 -40.25
CA SER A 703 -5.14 -29.85 -40.53
C SER A 703 -3.96 -30.33 -39.65
N SER A 704 -3.86 -31.59 -39.22
CA SER A 704 -3.26 -32.66 -40.00
C SER A 704 -3.32 -33.99 -39.24
N SER A 705 -3.46 -35.05 -40.03
CA SER A 705 -3.78 -36.42 -39.68
C SER A 705 -2.60 -37.24 -39.15
N SER A 706 -2.87 -38.12 -38.18
CA SER A 706 -2.25 -39.45 -38.13
C SER A 706 -3.25 -40.47 -37.60
N SER A 707 -3.61 -41.40 -38.47
CA SER A 707 -4.62 -42.46 -38.36
C SER A 707 -4.11 -43.70 -37.64
N VAL A 708 -4.90 -44.26 -36.71
CA VAL A 708 -5.07 -45.72 -36.51
C VAL A 708 -6.51 -45.98 -35.99
N PRO A 709 -7.27 -46.95 -36.54
CA PRO A 709 -8.71 -47.11 -36.28
C PRO A 709 -9.06 -48.00 -35.06
N PRO A 710 -10.30 -47.90 -34.52
CA PRO A 710 -10.79 -48.75 -33.42
C PRO A 710 -11.62 -49.94 -33.93
N PRO A 711 -11.80 -51.01 -33.14
CA PRO A 711 -12.85 -51.98 -33.38
C PRO A 711 -14.13 -51.58 -32.64
N THR A 712 -15.22 -51.57 -33.41
CA THR A 712 -16.63 -51.52 -33.04
C THR A 712 -17.06 -52.75 -32.24
N SER A 713 -18.02 -52.55 -31.32
CA SER A 713 -19.18 -53.39 -30.94
C SER A 713 -19.60 -52.92 -29.53
N GLY A 714 -20.77 -52.33 -29.24
CA GLY A 714 -22.10 -52.60 -29.77
C GLY A 714 -22.83 -53.55 -28.82
N ALA A 715 -23.65 -53.00 -27.92
CA ALA A 715 -24.94 -53.53 -27.43
C ALA A 715 -25.24 -53.15 -25.96
N THR A 716 -26.16 -52.19 -25.84
CA THR A 716 -27.44 -52.29 -25.11
C THR A 716 -27.46 -52.92 -23.72
N THR A 717 -27.75 -52.03 -22.77
CA THR A 717 -28.23 -52.24 -21.41
C THR A 717 -29.56 -52.99 -21.38
N THR A 718 -29.63 -54.08 -20.61
CA THR A 718 -30.89 -54.64 -20.11
C THR A 718 -30.78 -54.89 -18.61
N ILE A 719 -31.74 -54.31 -17.90
CA ILE A 719 -31.98 -54.43 -16.46
C ILE A 719 -32.45 -55.86 -16.16
N SER A 720 -31.92 -56.50 -15.11
CA SER A 720 -32.67 -57.44 -14.27
C SER A 720 -31.95 -57.67 -12.93
N SER A 721 -32.75 -57.53 -11.88
CA SER A 721 -32.57 -57.92 -10.50
C SER A 721 -32.17 -59.40 -10.33
N ASP A 722 -31.33 -59.70 -9.35
CA ASP A 722 -31.75 -60.56 -8.23
C ASP A 722 -30.70 -60.66 -7.11
N ALA A 723 -31.24 -60.82 -5.91
CA ALA A 723 -30.57 -60.90 -4.62
C ALA A 723 -29.96 -62.28 -4.36
N SER A 724 -28.83 -62.33 -3.62
CA SER A 724 -28.58 -63.36 -2.60
C SER A 724 -27.35 -63.03 -1.73
N THR A 725 -27.65 -62.61 -0.50
CA THR A 725 -27.18 -63.11 0.79
C THR A 725 -25.75 -63.68 0.96
N SER A 726 -25.00 -62.95 1.79
CA SER A 726 -24.17 -63.39 2.93
C SER A 726 -22.97 -64.32 2.72
N THR A 727 -21.79 -63.82 3.12
CA THR A 727 -21.02 -64.43 4.20
C THR A 727 -20.09 -63.39 4.84
N ALA A 728 -20.10 -63.36 6.17
CA ALA A 728 -19.35 -62.46 7.01
C ALA A 728 -17.87 -62.86 7.10
N SER A 729 -16.98 -61.87 7.19
CA SER A 729 -15.74 -62.03 7.95
C SER A 729 -15.43 -60.75 8.72
N SER A 730 -15.32 -60.95 10.03
CA SER A 730 -15.08 -59.98 11.09
C SER A 730 -13.68 -59.37 11.01
N ASN A 731 -13.57 -58.05 11.23
CA ASN A 731 -12.35 -57.47 11.76
C ASN A 731 -12.66 -56.58 12.97
N LYS A 732 -11.92 -56.85 14.04
CA LYS A 732 -12.09 -56.36 15.41
C LYS A 732 -11.89 -54.85 15.51
N ALA A 733 -12.82 -54.21 16.22
CA ALA A 733 -12.67 -52.85 16.73
C ALA A 733 -11.72 -52.84 17.93
N SER A 734 -10.71 -51.96 17.89
CA SER A 734 -9.97 -51.54 19.09
C SER A 734 -10.75 -50.42 19.77
N SER A 735 -11.20 -50.70 20.98
CA SER A 735 -11.88 -49.77 21.87
C SER A 735 -10.91 -49.31 22.95
N SER A 736 -10.56 -48.02 22.97
CA SER A 736 -10.03 -47.36 24.16
C SER A 736 -9.94 -45.84 23.94
N LEU A 737 -11.08 -45.13 23.89
CA LEU A 737 -11.08 -43.69 24.14
C LEU A 737 -12.30 -43.35 25.00
N LEU A 738 -12.00 -42.73 26.16
CA LEU A 738 -12.88 -41.98 27.06
C LEU A 738 -13.92 -42.78 27.87
N LYS A 739 -13.50 -43.22 29.06
CA LYS A 739 -14.39 -43.37 30.22
C LYS A 739 -13.93 -42.43 31.33
N HIS A 740 -14.40 -41.19 31.29
CA HIS A 740 -14.57 -40.39 32.50
C HIS A 740 -16.01 -39.88 32.52
N GLN A 741 -16.86 -40.56 33.29
CA GLN A 741 -18.10 -39.96 33.78
C GLN A 741 -17.69 -38.99 34.88
N TYR A 742 -17.80 -37.70 34.62
CA TYR A 742 -17.63 -36.67 35.63
C TYR A 742 -18.98 -36.47 36.35
N GLN A 743 -18.95 -36.61 37.68
CA GLN A 743 -19.96 -36.00 38.56
C GLN A 743 -19.51 -34.57 38.83
N CYS A 744 -20.40 -33.60 38.61
CA CYS A 744 -20.21 -32.20 38.97
C CYS A 744 -20.12 -32.01 40.49
#